data_AF-A0A8W8LEE3-F1
#
_entry.id   AF-A0A8W8LEE3-F1
#
_cell.length_a   1.000
_cell.length_b   1.000
_cell.length_c   1.000
_cell.angle_alpha   90.00
_cell.angle_beta   90.00
_cell.angle_gamma   90.00
#
_symmetry.space_group_name_H-M   'P 1'
#
loop_
_entity.id
_entity.type
_entity.pdbx_description
1 polymer ?
#
loop_
_entity_poly.entity_id
_entity_poly.type
_entity_poly.pdbx_seq_one_letter_code
_entity_poly.pdbx_strand_id
1 'polypeptide(L)'
;MDLYQRKQGKWKLYYRQAEAIKFFPLRDEDAEDLLSKYTTAVLTEQDYSCDQALREEIAQSLDNDGAISILTDARHGFRKNSKDTNVVCIGNATHKVIREEHVTRTDDQCAQRHEILGTRRLYEFFDSNIPSIGGPVTVHLHAHDRNASINKFIRDERPDTTNQNDTWHAAKAAEKEISKVAKGPKKNHRCSWHEEVTDKVHSISFGDDSYKMRTALAICDWNENVDRHNTSVYETLSGEEKKTLVRRTYAYRHKIWCRKLEVRMGTTYRVRRCFCSSEQHEVKYYCTFCNEHVGKECLLPHLLSSPKTENGHNILEIRDKITGAVHRRSCEKHLSKTTTAYCDTCRCSICHECKAQEHRDHEIFLISELLKKNIYGIKESYSFLSKKAKLWENKSNELQQKIQFFENNYNKVRQQIKRFAKELHEVVDQWKNEKFCQAEKEKNNTFNHIKQQLSFIQDNVNKIRKRMKEKKNLLRNLDALHNPELLPSENFDDLTSSIDIPPLGIEMNLSTSKLDVDMICQYADITLSTPSFVLNESNIVKVDSKHLEDKIILDIACSSHCETAYVSVEGTKKISEINTNGNVVENFLTKCSPRYTAPCSDGVTYVNPEKKSVFVNTSKSPNKAQKFICKDDKVEGVWYPRGIASKANNELIVCYKSWTERRGKVCVVNDLGKDVESFEYDDNNEPLYRDPRYITENKPNGDICVTDTIRKILIAVESSGKYKYSYSKSYDDLKFNPQNICADSEGRLLLLDVDHQTSIIHVLSADGQFLRFVMSNHFRSVTAMSIDTKDRLWIANRENDKTKIKLINQLK
;
A
#
# COMPACT_ATOMS: atom_id res chain seq x y z
N MET A 1 12.73 4.78 -11.23
CA MET A 1 11.93 6.00 -11.50
C MET A 1 10.69 6.03 -10.59
N ASP A 2 9.95 4.93 -10.45
CA ASP A 2 8.75 4.89 -9.56
C ASP A 2 9.01 4.99 -8.06
N LEU A 3 10.18 4.56 -7.57
CA LEU A 3 10.60 4.79 -6.18
C LEU A 3 10.96 6.25 -5.88
N TYR A 4 11.19 7.06 -6.91
CA TYR A 4 11.55 8.48 -6.78
C TYR A 4 10.31 9.39 -6.79
N GLN A 5 9.26 9.03 -7.55
CA GLN A 5 8.00 9.77 -7.57
C GLN A 5 7.16 9.56 -6.29
N ARG A 6 7.12 8.36 -5.72
CA ARG A 6 6.41 8.10 -4.44
C ARG A 6 7.06 8.76 -3.21
N LYS A 7 8.33 9.17 -3.31
CA LYS A 7 9.00 9.89 -2.21
C LYS A 7 8.67 11.39 -2.20
N GLN A 8 8.34 12.03 -3.33
CA GLN A 8 8.03 13.47 -3.39
C GLN A 8 6.81 13.91 -2.55
N GLY A 9 5.81 13.04 -2.35
CA GLY A 9 4.64 13.34 -1.51
C GLY A 9 4.95 13.46 -0.02
N LYS A 10 5.92 12.71 0.50
CA LYS A 10 6.31 12.75 1.92
C LYS A 10 7.19 13.96 2.24
N TRP A 11 8.08 14.35 1.34
CA TRP A 11 8.92 15.56 1.49
C TRP A 11 8.11 16.85 1.57
N LYS A 12 6.97 16.92 0.86
CA LYS A 12 6.01 18.04 0.95
C LYS A 12 5.36 18.18 2.33
N LEU A 13 5.21 17.09 3.09
CA LEU A 13 4.60 17.12 4.44
C LEU A 13 5.55 17.75 5.48
N TYR A 14 6.84 17.40 5.43
CA TYR A 14 7.86 17.95 6.32
C TYR A 14 8.12 19.44 6.06
N TYR A 15 8.13 19.86 4.78
CA TYR A 15 8.23 21.27 4.41
C TYR A 15 6.98 22.07 4.84
N ARG A 16 5.77 21.50 4.68
CA ARG A 16 4.52 22.13 5.14
C ARG A 16 4.41 22.27 6.66
N GLN A 17 5.00 21.37 7.45
CA GLN A 17 5.06 21.52 8.92
C GLN A 17 6.03 22.62 9.37
N ALA A 18 7.12 22.84 8.62
CA ALA A 18 8.03 23.95 8.84
C ALA A 18 7.46 25.29 8.30
N GLU A 19 6.75 25.27 7.16
CA GLU A 19 6.06 26.45 6.62
C GLU A 19 4.79 26.83 7.39
N ALA A 20 4.14 25.91 8.09
CA ALA A 20 3.00 26.22 8.96
C ALA A 20 3.35 27.26 10.04
N ILE A 21 4.64 27.46 10.34
CA ILE A 21 5.15 28.53 11.18
C ILE A 21 5.01 29.91 10.52
N LYS A 22 5.17 30.01 9.19
CA LYS A 22 4.95 31.23 8.40
C LYS A 22 3.46 31.59 8.27
N PHE A 23 2.56 30.68 8.59
CA PHE A 23 1.10 30.91 8.61
C PHE A 23 0.59 31.40 9.97
N PHE A 24 1.44 31.52 10.98
CA PHE A 24 1.15 32.33 12.17
C PHE A 24 1.61 33.77 11.91
N PRO A 25 0.86 34.79 12.35
CA PRO A 25 1.24 36.19 12.19
C PRO A 25 2.39 36.50 13.15
N LEU A 26 3.61 36.11 12.75
CA LEU A 26 4.86 36.41 13.41
C LEU A 26 5.63 37.40 12.52
N ARG A 27 6.42 38.31 13.11
CA ARG A 27 7.31 39.16 12.34
C ARG A 27 8.40 38.28 11.70
N ASP A 28 8.95 38.70 10.55
CA ASP A 28 9.92 37.88 9.80
C ASP A 28 11.14 37.47 10.63
N GLU A 29 11.62 38.34 11.53
CA GLU A 29 12.70 38.05 12.50
C GLU A 29 12.34 36.92 13.49
N ASP A 30 11.07 36.83 13.91
CA ASP A 30 10.58 35.80 14.83
C ASP A 30 10.41 34.43 14.12
N ALA A 31 10.28 34.42 12.79
CA ALA A 31 10.15 33.21 11.98
C ALA A 31 11.51 32.55 11.67
N GLU A 32 12.54 33.36 11.40
CA GLU A 32 13.92 32.87 11.19
C GLU A 32 14.52 32.30 12.48
N ASP A 33 14.36 32.99 13.61
CA ASP A 33 14.75 32.49 14.93
C ASP A 33 14.08 31.14 15.26
N LEU A 34 12.80 30.99 14.92
CA LEU A 34 12.07 29.76 15.18
C LEU A 34 12.47 28.60 14.25
N LEU A 35 12.85 28.90 13.00
CA LEU A 35 13.39 27.90 12.07
C LEU A 35 14.78 27.43 12.51
N SER A 36 15.63 28.35 12.97
CA SER A 36 16.95 28.05 13.53
C SER A 36 16.83 27.14 14.75
N LYS A 37 16.01 27.52 15.74
CA LYS A 37 15.74 26.70 16.94
C LYS A 37 15.17 25.32 16.62
N TYR A 38 14.28 25.23 15.64
CA TYR A 38 13.73 23.95 15.19
C TYR A 38 14.81 23.08 14.53
N THR A 39 15.67 23.68 13.71
CA THR A 39 16.80 22.99 13.09
C THR A 39 17.76 22.45 14.15
N THR A 40 18.11 23.23 15.16
CA THR A 40 18.92 22.76 16.30
C THR A 40 18.28 21.58 17.01
N ALA A 41 16.98 21.66 17.34
CA ALA A 41 16.28 20.57 18.03
C ALA A 41 16.24 19.27 17.23
N VAL A 42 16.12 19.37 15.90
CA VAL A 42 16.18 18.25 14.97
C VAL A 42 17.58 17.62 14.95
N LEU A 43 18.63 18.43 14.84
CA LEU A 43 20.01 17.94 14.83
C LEU A 43 20.39 17.25 16.15
N THR A 44 19.99 17.82 17.29
CA THR A 44 20.21 17.18 18.60
C THR A 44 19.49 15.83 18.72
N GLU A 45 18.30 15.69 18.12
CA GLU A 45 17.58 14.41 18.12
C GLU A 45 18.21 13.39 17.16
N GLN A 46 18.78 13.85 16.03
CA GLN A 46 19.59 13.00 15.15
C GLN A 46 20.80 12.46 15.90
N ASP A 47 21.57 13.33 16.58
CA ASP A 47 22.76 12.90 17.34
C ASP A 47 22.38 11.87 18.40
N TYR A 48 21.32 12.13 19.18
CA TYR A 48 20.81 11.16 20.15
C TYR A 48 20.39 9.84 19.50
N SER A 49 19.73 9.89 18.35
CA SER A 49 19.29 8.70 17.62
C SER A 49 20.46 7.87 17.08
N CYS A 50 21.50 8.52 16.58
CA CYS A 50 22.74 7.91 16.10
C CYS A 50 23.52 7.26 17.26
N ASP A 51 23.62 7.95 18.40
CA ASP A 51 24.27 7.42 19.61
C ASP A 51 23.58 6.16 20.16
N GLN A 52 22.24 6.13 20.15
CA GLN A 52 21.50 4.92 20.52
C GLN A 52 21.77 3.78 19.52
N ALA A 53 21.77 4.07 18.22
CA ALA A 53 22.08 3.08 17.20
C ALA A 53 23.50 2.50 17.36
N LEU A 54 24.49 3.34 17.70
CA LEU A 54 25.85 2.90 17.99
C LEU A 54 25.90 1.95 19.20
N ARG A 55 25.23 2.31 20.29
CA ARG A 55 25.17 1.45 21.50
C ARG A 55 24.54 0.10 21.21
N GLU A 56 23.48 0.07 20.42
CA GLU A 56 22.83 -1.17 20.01
C GLU A 56 23.76 -2.05 19.17
N GLU A 57 24.52 -1.46 18.24
CA GLU A 57 25.49 -2.21 17.42
C GLU A 57 26.63 -2.79 18.28
N ILE A 58 27.15 -2.00 19.23
CA ILE A 58 28.16 -2.47 20.19
C ILE A 58 27.61 -3.63 21.03
N ALA A 59 26.38 -3.49 21.54
CA ALA A 59 25.73 -4.54 22.33
C ALA A 59 25.50 -5.84 21.54
N GLN A 60 25.23 -5.76 20.24
CA GLN A 60 25.14 -6.95 19.38
C GLN A 60 26.51 -7.55 19.03
N SER A 61 27.59 -6.82 19.29
CA SER A 61 28.97 -7.22 18.99
C SER A 61 29.74 -7.70 20.24
N LEU A 62 29.03 -8.07 21.32
CA LEU A 62 29.62 -8.54 22.58
C LEU A 62 30.49 -9.79 22.41
N ASP A 63 30.21 -10.63 21.41
CA ASP A 63 31.02 -11.81 21.08
C ASP A 63 32.40 -11.45 20.46
N ASN A 64 32.61 -10.19 20.06
CA ASN A 64 33.83 -9.67 19.43
C ASN A 64 34.52 -8.57 20.28
N ASP A 65 34.49 -8.68 21.62
CA ASP A 65 35.04 -7.67 22.55
C ASP A 65 34.49 -6.24 22.32
N GLY A 66 33.28 -6.12 21.78
CA GLY A 66 32.64 -4.82 21.50
C GLY A 66 33.09 -4.16 20.19
N ALA A 67 33.87 -4.84 19.34
CA ALA A 67 34.26 -4.33 18.03
C ALA A 67 33.10 -4.43 17.02
N ILE A 68 32.72 -3.30 16.42
CA ILE A 68 31.54 -3.19 15.55
C ILE A 68 31.85 -3.54 14.09
N SER A 69 30.81 -3.92 13.35
CA SER A 69 30.87 -4.08 11.89
C SER A 69 30.03 -3.01 11.22
N ILE A 70 30.58 -2.33 10.20
CA ILE A 70 29.94 -1.17 9.56
C ILE A 70 29.80 -1.33 8.05
N LEU A 71 28.80 -0.66 7.50
CA LEU A 71 28.51 -0.49 6.09
C LEU A 71 28.53 1.00 5.74
N THR A 72 29.25 1.40 4.69
CA THR A 72 29.27 2.82 4.26
C THR A 72 28.84 3.00 2.81
N ASP A 73 28.02 4.01 2.56
CA ASP A 73 27.57 4.42 1.22
C ASP A 73 27.65 5.95 1.08
N ALA A 74 28.20 6.43 -0.04
CA ALA A 74 28.33 7.84 -0.34
C ALA A 74 27.29 8.29 -1.38
N ARG A 75 26.47 9.27 -0.98
CA ARG A 75 25.45 9.86 -1.86
C ARG A 75 25.87 11.26 -2.29
N HIS A 76 26.14 11.41 -3.59
CA HIS A 76 26.45 12.68 -4.22
C HIS A 76 25.17 13.39 -4.71
N GLY A 77 25.08 14.71 -4.49
CA GLY A 77 24.12 15.59 -5.15
C GLY A 77 24.14 15.49 -6.69
N PHE A 78 23.02 15.82 -7.34
CA PHE A 78 22.75 15.51 -8.75
C PHE A 78 23.82 16.08 -9.72
N ARG A 79 24.63 15.19 -10.34
CA ARG A 79 25.58 15.32 -11.50
C ARG A 79 27.06 15.01 -11.16
N LYS A 80 27.86 14.71 -12.20
CA LYS A 80 29.30 14.32 -12.20
C LYS A 80 30.27 15.26 -11.45
N ASN A 81 29.80 16.42 -10.95
CA ASN A 81 30.55 17.43 -10.21
C ASN A 81 29.72 17.90 -9.01
N SER A 82 29.36 16.98 -8.11
CA SER A 82 28.50 17.33 -6.97
C SER A 82 29.12 18.42 -6.10
N LYS A 83 28.29 19.33 -5.58
CA LYS A 83 28.70 20.37 -4.64
C LYS A 83 28.92 19.80 -3.23
N ASP A 84 28.29 18.67 -2.94
CA ASP A 84 28.29 18.03 -1.63
C ASP A 84 28.01 16.52 -1.71
N THR A 85 28.41 15.81 -0.68
CA THR A 85 28.33 14.35 -0.55
C THR A 85 27.98 14.00 0.89
N ASN A 86 26.99 13.15 1.10
CA ASN A 86 26.69 12.58 2.41
C ASN A 86 27.25 11.16 2.45
N VAL A 87 28.21 10.91 3.33
CA VAL A 87 28.77 9.59 3.59
C VAL A 87 28.03 9.02 4.80
N VAL A 88 27.18 8.04 4.56
CA VAL A 88 26.33 7.43 5.59
C VAL A 88 26.98 6.16 6.10
N CYS A 89 27.08 6.01 7.41
CA CYS A 89 27.58 4.83 8.10
C CYS A 89 26.44 4.09 8.80
N ILE A 90 26.30 2.81 8.51
CA ILE A 90 25.23 1.94 9.01
C ILE A 90 25.85 0.76 9.76
N GLY A 91 25.26 0.37 10.88
CA GLY A 91 25.62 -0.86 11.59
C GLY A 91 25.29 -2.10 10.76
N ASN A 92 26.21 -3.04 10.67
CA ASN A 92 26.01 -4.25 9.87
C ASN A 92 24.99 -5.20 10.52
N ALA A 93 24.94 -5.25 11.86
CA ALA A 93 24.01 -6.11 12.60
C ALA A 93 22.64 -5.45 12.82
N THR A 94 22.63 -4.16 13.16
CA THR A 94 21.39 -3.41 13.45
C THR A 94 20.73 -2.78 12.22
N HIS A 95 21.48 -2.61 11.13
CA HIS A 95 21.07 -1.87 9.93
C HIS A 95 20.65 -0.41 10.19
N LYS A 96 20.98 0.14 11.38
CA LYS A 96 20.68 1.53 11.77
C LYS A 96 21.82 2.46 11.35
N VAL A 97 21.48 3.70 11.03
CA VAL A 97 22.45 4.76 10.77
C VAL A 97 23.12 5.13 12.09
N ILE A 98 24.41 4.81 12.18
CA ILE A 98 25.25 5.08 13.34
C ILE A 98 25.84 6.48 13.26
N ARG A 99 26.19 6.92 12.04
CA ARG A 99 26.81 8.22 11.81
C ARG A 99 26.61 8.68 10.38
N GLU A 100 26.61 9.98 10.17
CA GLU A 100 26.57 10.60 8.85
C GLU A 100 27.60 11.73 8.80
N GLU A 101 28.41 11.74 7.73
CA GLU A 101 29.38 12.80 7.48
C GLU A 101 29.03 13.54 6.19
N HIS A 102 28.76 14.84 6.30
CA HIS A 102 28.50 15.72 5.15
C HIS A 102 29.80 16.39 4.71
N VAL A 103 30.16 16.18 3.44
CA VAL A 103 31.39 16.70 2.83
C VAL A 103 31.01 17.58 1.65
N THR A 104 31.49 18.82 1.67
CA THR A 104 31.16 19.84 0.67
C THR A 104 32.40 20.27 -0.11
N ARG A 105 32.20 21.08 -1.16
CA ARG A 105 33.31 21.65 -1.92
C ARG A 105 34.23 22.59 -1.14
N THR A 106 33.78 23.10 0.01
CA THR A 106 34.67 23.86 0.90
C THR A 106 35.63 22.93 1.65
N ASP A 107 35.23 21.68 1.88
CA ASP A 107 36.08 20.65 2.49
C ASP A 107 37.08 20.08 1.48
N ASP A 108 36.63 19.78 0.25
CA ASP A 108 37.51 19.33 -0.83
C ASP A 108 36.95 19.77 -2.20
N GLN A 109 37.76 20.42 -3.03
CA GLN A 109 37.29 20.88 -4.35
C GLN A 109 36.96 19.72 -5.32
N CYS A 110 37.48 18.51 -5.05
CA CYS A 110 37.29 17.33 -5.87
C CYS A 110 36.21 16.40 -5.30
N ALA A 111 35.03 16.41 -5.91
CA ALA A 111 33.88 15.59 -5.53
C ALA A 111 34.20 14.07 -5.46
N GLN A 112 35.16 13.60 -6.26
CA GLN A 112 35.61 12.21 -6.27
C GLN A 112 36.34 11.82 -4.97
N ARG A 113 36.89 12.79 -4.23
CA ARG A 113 37.56 12.59 -2.94
C ARG A 113 36.64 12.75 -1.73
N HIS A 114 35.41 13.21 -1.92
CA HIS A 114 34.50 13.46 -0.80
C HIS A 114 34.18 12.17 -0.02
N GLU A 115 34.04 11.05 -0.73
CA GLU A 115 33.72 9.76 -0.12
C GLU A 115 34.85 9.26 0.80
N ILE A 116 36.11 9.35 0.36
CA ILE A 116 37.25 8.99 1.22
C ILE A 116 37.42 9.97 2.38
N LEU A 117 37.19 11.27 2.15
CA LEU A 117 37.28 12.27 3.22
C LEU A 117 36.22 12.03 4.30
N GLY A 118 34.97 11.76 3.91
CA GLY A 118 33.92 11.42 4.86
C GLY A 118 34.20 10.10 5.58
N THR A 119 34.75 9.11 4.87
CA THR A 119 35.18 7.84 5.48
C THR A 119 36.27 8.05 6.53
N ARG A 120 37.24 8.93 6.30
CA ARG A 120 38.26 9.27 7.29
C ARG A 120 37.67 9.93 8.54
N ARG A 121 36.74 10.89 8.36
CA ARG A 121 36.03 11.53 9.48
C ARG A 121 35.25 10.53 10.33
N LEU A 122 34.65 9.50 9.71
CA LEU A 122 34.00 8.41 10.44
C LEU A 122 34.97 7.66 11.35
N TYR A 123 36.15 7.30 10.84
CA TYR A 123 37.18 6.63 11.64
C TYR A 123 37.77 7.54 12.72
N GLU A 124 37.99 8.82 12.44
CA GLU A 124 38.40 9.82 13.45
C GLU A 124 37.38 9.89 14.60
N PHE A 125 36.08 9.84 14.28
CA PHE A 125 35.02 9.76 15.28
C PHE A 125 35.10 8.48 16.12
N PHE A 126 35.27 7.31 15.48
CA PHE A 126 35.37 6.04 16.20
C PHE A 126 36.63 5.91 17.05
N ASP A 127 37.75 6.48 16.62
CA ASP A 127 39.00 6.52 17.40
C ASP A 127 38.95 7.52 18.56
N SER A 128 38.01 8.48 18.51
CA SER A 128 37.86 9.50 19.54
C SER A 128 37.17 8.94 20.80
N ASN A 129 37.34 9.64 21.93
CA ASN A 129 36.59 9.29 23.13
C ASN A 129 35.14 9.78 22.98
N ILE A 130 34.23 8.86 22.62
CA ILE A 130 32.81 9.17 22.41
C ILE A 130 32.13 9.30 23.78
N PRO A 131 31.65 10.50 24.20
CA PRO A 131 31.17 10.73 25.57
C PRO A 131 30.00 9.83 25.99
N SER A 132 29.17 9.42 25.04
CA SER A 132 28.04 8.54 25.28
C SER A 132 28.43 7.05 25.41
N ILE A 133 29.64 6.66 25.00
CA ILE A 133 30.14 5.28 25.10
C ILE A 133 31.20 5.16 26.22
N GLY A 134 31.98 6.23 26.47
CA GLY A 134 33.02 6.26 27.49
C GLY A 134 34.41 5.80 27.02
N GLY A 135 34.61 5.68 25.70
CA GLY A 135 35.88 5.30 25.09
C GLY A 135 35.82 5.22 23.56
N PRO A 136 36.95 4.91 22.89
CA PRO A 136 36.98 4.64 21.45
C PRO A 136 36.26 3.34 21.10
N VAL A 137 35.80 3.22 19.86
CA VAL A 137 35.07 2.06 19.33
C VAL A 137 35.84 1.44 18.17
N THR A 138 36.25 0.19 18.32
CA THR A 138 36.99 -0.53 17.28
C THR A 138 36.05 -1.00 16.16
N VAL A 139 36.47 -0.81 14.90
CA VAL A 139 35.75 -1.33 13.72
C VAL A 139 36.42 -2.62 13.24
N HIS A 140 35.75 -3.76 13.43
CA HIS A 140 36.24 -5.08 13.02
C HIS A 140 36.07 -5.33 11.53
N LEU A 141 34.93 -4.94 10.95
CA LEU A 141 34.60 -5.17 9.54
C LEU A 141 34.03 -3.90 8.91
N HIS A 142 34.55 -3.51 7.75
CA HIS A 142 34.05 -2.39 6.98
C HIS A 142 33.67 -2.85 5.57
N ALA A 143 32.37 -2.84 5.29
CA ALA A 143 31.81 -3.17 3.99
C ALA A 143 31.44 -1.90 3.19
N HIS A 144 31.89 -1.81 1.93
CA HIS A 144 31.66 -0.63 1.08
C HIS A 144 31.62 -0.94 -0.43
N ASP A 145 31.39 0.09 -1.25
CA ASP A 145 31.07 0.04 -2.69
C ASP A 145 32.27 -0.22 -3.64
N ARG A 146 33.19 -1.13 -3.29
CA ARG A 146 34.41 -1.43 -4.08
C ARG A 146 35.26 -0.19 -4.44
N ASN A 147 35.12 0.91 -3.71
CA ASN A 147 35.87 2.13 -3.95
C ASN A 147 37.38 1.91 -3.74
N ALA A 148 38.19 2.13 -4.78
CA ALA A 148 39.63 1.88 -4.75
C ALA A 148 40.38 2.75 -3.72
N SER A 149 39.92 3.97 -3.47
CA SER A 149 40.51 4.86 -2.47
C SER A 149 40.23 4.39 -1.05
N ILE A 150 39.02 3.89 -0.78
CA ILE A 150 38.69 3.28 0.52
C ILE A 150 39.46 1.96 0.70
N ASN A 151 39.52 1.12 -0.33
CA ASN A 151 40.33 -0.11 -0.29
C ASN A 151 41.79 0.16 0.06
N LYS A 152 42.36 1.22 -0.50
CA LYS A 152 43.73 1.65 -0.19
C LYS A 152 43.83 2.17 1.24
N PHE A 153 42.90 3.02 1.68
CA PHE A 153 42.86 3.56 3.04
C PHE A 153 42.76 2.48 4.11
N ILE A 154 41.83 1.52 3.98
CA ILE A 154 41.69 0.45 4.98
C ILE A 154 42.95 -0.41 5.02
N ARG A 155 43.48 -0.81 3.86
CA ARG A 155 44.69 -1.64 3.80
C ARG A 155 45.92 -0.95 4.37
N ASP A 156 46.11 0.34 4.08
CA ASP A 156 47.35 1.05 4.42
C ASP A 156 47.27 1.69 5.83
N GLU A 157 46.09 2.12 6.29
CA GLU A 157 45.89 2.89 7.53
C GLU A 157 45.05 2.15 8.60
N ARG A 158 44.34 1.06 8.27
CA ARG A 158 43.48 0.29 9.20
C ARG A 158 43.73 -1.24 9.09
N PRO A 159 44.94 -1.72 9.41
CA PRO A 159 45.31 -3.12 9.21
C PRO A 159 44.48 -4.11 10.03
N ASP A 160 43.91 -3.67 11.15
CA ASP A 160 43.08 -4.48 12.05
C ASP A 160 41.60 -4.54 11.62
N THR A 161 41.20 -3.79 10.59
CA THR A 161 39.83 -3.84 10.03
C THR A 161 39.77 -4.74 8.81
N THR A 162 38.86 -5.71 8.83
CA THR A 162 38.55 -6.56 7.68
C THR A 162 37.77 -5.77 6.63
N ASN A 163 38.37 -5.56 5.46
CA ASN A 163 37.74 -4.90 4.33
C ASN A 163 36.85 -5.88 3.54
N GLN A 164 35.58 -5.55 3.34
CA GLN A 164 34.63 -6.34 2.57
C GLN A 164 33.91 -5.50 1.50
N ASN A 165 33.47 -6.13 0.42
CA ASN A 165 32.61 -5.49 -0.58
C ASN A 165 31.14 -5.74 -0.26
N ASP A 166 30.28 -4.73 -0.41
CA ASP A 166 28.83 -4.93 -0.28
C ASP A 166 28.32 -5.98 -1.30
N THR A 167 27.59 -6.96 -0.78
CA THR A 167 26.97 -8.07 -1.53
C THR A 167 25.89 -7.60 -2.50
N TRP A 168 25.25 -6.45 -2.27
CA TRP A 168 24.23 -5.89 -3.15
C TRP A 168 24.79 -5.55 -4.54
N HIS A 169 26.00 -5.02 -4.61
CA HIS A 169 26.66 -4.70 -5.87
C HIS A 169 27.24 -5.93 -6.59
N ALA A 170 27.61 -6.98 -5.85
CA ALA A 170 28.05 -8.25 -6.42
C ALA A 170 26.91 -8.94 -7.22
N ALA A 171 25.69 -8.96 -6.67
CA ALA A 171 24.51 -9.48 -7.36
C ALA A 171 24.18 -8.69 -8.64
N LYS A 172 24.30 -7.35 -8.59
CA LYS A 172 24.02 -6.46 -9.71
C LYS A 172 25.05 -6.56 -10.84
N ALA A 173 26.31 -6.82 -10.51
CA ALA A 173 27.37 -7.08 -11.50
C ALA A 173 27.15 -8.43 -12.21
N ALA A 174 26.81 -9.48 -11.46
CA ALA A 174 26.46 -10.78 -12.01
C ALA A 174 25.22 -10.68 -12.92
N GLU A 175 24.16 -9.99 -12.47
CA GLU A 175 22.95 -9.73 -13.26
C GLU A 175 23.24 -8.93 -14.54
N LYS A 176 24.17 -7.96 -14.48
CA LYS A 176 24.55 -7.14 -15.64
C LYS A 176 25.39 -7.91 -16.65
N GLU A 177 26.28 -8.80 -16.21
CA GLU A 177 27.03 -9.68 -17.11
C GLU A 177 26.11 -10.75 -17.72
N ILE A 178 25.22 -11.35 -16.94
CA ILE A 178 24.17 -12.26 -17.43
C ILE A 178 23.25 -11.54 -18.43
N SER A 179 22.86 -10.29 -18.16
CA SER A 179 22.02 -9.50 -19.06
C SER A 179 22.76 -8.97 -20.30
N LYS A 180 24.09 -8.87 -20.30
CA LYS A 180 24.89 -8.55 -21.50
C LYS A 180 25.00 -9.76 -22.42
N VAL A 181 25.25 -10.93 -21.84
CA VAL A 181 25.27 -12.21 -22.57
C VAL A 181 23.90 -12.48 -23.21
N ALA A 182 22.80 -12.17 -22.50
CA ALA A 182 21.45 -12.44 -22.98
C ALA A 182 20.90 -11.46 -24.04
N LYS A 183 21.49 -10.27 -24.24
CA LYS A 183 20.85 -9.21 -25.06
C LYS A 183 21.47 -8.94 -26.43
N GLY A 184 22.62 -9.53 -26.76
CA GLY A 184 23.32 -9.22 -28.01
C GLY A 184 23.65 -7.71 -28.18
N PRO A 185 24.26 -7.29 -29.30
CA PRO A 185 24.68 -5.90 -29.48
C PRO A 185 23.50 -4.98 -29.77
N LYS A 186 23.42 -3.85 -29.06
CA LYS A 186 22.32 -2.87 -29.16
C LYS A 186 22.48 -1.92 -30.36
N LYS A 187 21.42 -1.79 -31.16
CA LYS A 187 21.22 -0.70 -32.13
C LYS A 187 20.69 0.54 -31.38
N ASN A 188 21.34 1.69 -31.55
CA ASN A 188 20.93 2.97 -30.99
C ASN A 188 19.82 3.61 -31.83
N HIS A 189 18.73 4.06 -31.21
CA HIS A 189 17.92 5.17 -31.72
C HIS A 189 17.40 6.08 -30.60
N ARG A 190 17.43 7.38 -30.91
CA ARG A 190 17.09 8.56 -30.09
C ARG A 190 15.57 8.69 -29.90
N CYS A 191 15.13 9.25 -28.77
CA CYS A 191 13.97 10.16 -28.69
C CYS A 191 13.96 10.97 -27.37
N SER A 192 13.43 12.18 -27.47
CA SER A 192 13.38 13.33 -26.56
C SER A 192 12.23 13.29 -25.53
N TRP A 193 12.36 14.03 -24.43
CA TRP A 193 11.35 14.18 -23.37
C TRP A 193 10.39 15.35 -23.64
N HIS A 194 9.14 15.16 -23.18
CA HIS A 194 7.93 15.99 -23.35
C HIS A 194 7.92 17.29 -22.50
N GLU A 195 7.15 18.29 -22.93
CA GLU A 195 7.14 19.70 -22.48
C GLU A 195 6.28 20.00 -21.23
N GLU A 196 5.88 18.99 -20.43
CA GLU A 196 4.98 19.18 -19.27
C GLU A 196 5.66 19.04 -17.90
N VAL A 197 6.97 19.27 -17.81
CA VAL A 197 7.70 19.35 -16.53
C VAL A 197 8.13 20.80 -16.25
N THR A 198 7.18 21.73 -16.29
CA THR A 198 7.39 23.14 -15.96
C THR A 198 6.39 23.60 -14.90
N ASP A 199 6.56 23.11 -13.67
CA ASP A 199 6.14 23.82 -12.46
C ASP A 199 7.29 23.77 -11.45
N LYS A 200 8.18 24.76 -11.56
CA LYS A 200 9.31 24.96 -10.67
C LYS A 200 8.85 25.71 -9.42
N VAL A 201 8.63 25.00 -8.32
CA VAL A 201 8.99 25.55 -7.00
C VAL A 201 10.52 25.60 -6.95
N HIS A 202 11.09 26.67 -6.39
CA HIS A 202 12.52 26.99 -6.44
C HIS A 202 13.45 25.77 -6.31
N SER A 203 14.54 25.78 -7.09
CA SER A 203 15.59 24.76 -6.99
C SER A 203 16.11 24.68 -5.56
N ILE A 204 16.06 23.49 -4.97
CA ILE A 204 16.67 23.20 -3.66
C ILE A 204 18.17 23.55 -3.75
N SER A 205 18.62 24.55 -3.00
CA SER A 205 20.04 24.78 -2.77
C SER A 205 20.54 23.69 -1.80
N PHE A 206 21.44 22.85 -2.30
CA PHE A 206 22.19 21.91 -1.48
C PHE A 206 23.19 22.69 -0.62
N GLY A 207 23.22 22.43 0.70
CA GLY A 207 24.17 23.04 1.65
C GLY A 207 23.62 24.10 2.63
N ASP A 208 22.32 24.42 2.60
CA ASP A 208 21.68 25.32 3.58
C ASP A 208 21.19 24.54 4.82
N ASP A 209 20.90 25.21 5.95
CA ASP A 209 20.42 24.62 7.21
C ASP A 209 19.15 23.78 7.02
N SER A 210 18.33 24.18 6.05
CA SER A 210 17.16 23.44 5.59
C SER A 210 17.48 22.04 5.04
N TYR A 211 18.66 21.85 4.41
CA TYR A 211 19.12 20.56 3.91
C TYR A 211 19.58 19.64 5.05
N LYS A 212 20.41 20.16 5.96
CA LYS A 212 20.88 19.40 7.14
C LYS A 212 19.72 18.93 8.00
N MET A 213 18.75 19.81 8.27
CA MET A 213 17.52 19.48 8.99
C MET A 213 16.73 18.35 8.32
N ARG A 214 16.64 18.32 6.97
CA ARG A 214 15.92 17.27 6.25
C ARG A 214 16.62 15.92 6.34
N THR A 215 17.95 15.91 6.24
CA THR A 215 18.72 14.67 6.36
C THR A 215 18.66 14.11 7.78
N ALA A 216 18.75 14.98 8.77
CA ALA A 216 18.56 14.65 10.18
C ALA A 216 17.21 13.99 10.48
N LEU A 217 16.11 14.58 9.99
CA LEU A 217 14.76 13.99 10.10
C LEU A 217 14.67 12.64 9.41
N ALA A 218 15.32 12.47 8.26
CA ALA A 218 15.34 11.20 7.54
C ALA A 218 16.11 10.11 8.31
N ILE A 219 17.18 10.48 9.01
CA ILE A 219 17.95 9.57 9.87
C ILE A 219 17.15 9.17 11.10
N CYS A 220 16.51 10.12 11.81
CA CYS A 220 15.61 9.78 12.92
C CYS A 220 14.48 8.84 12.46
N ASP A 221 13.88 9.11 11.29
CA ASP A 221 12.84 8.26 10.71
C ASP A 221 13.39 6.88 10.33
N TRP A 222 14.59 6.80 9.75
CA TRP A 222 15.23 5.55 9.42
C TRP A 222 15.49 4.74 10.70
N ASN A 223 16.25 5.28 11.65
CA ASN A 223 16.67 4.59 12.87
C ASN A 223 15.51 4.10 13.74
N GLU A 224 14.40 4.84 13.81
CA GLU A 224 13.19 4.39 14.52
C GLU A 224 12.45 3.26 13.79
N ASN A 225 12.71 3.06 12.49
CA ASN A 225 11.92 2.20 11.60
C ASN A 225 12.73 1.18 10.75
N VAL A 226 14.02 1.00 11.03
CA VAL A 226 14.87 -0.03 10.41
C VAL A 226 14.31 -1.43 10.73
N ASP A 227 14.41 -2.36 9.77
CA ASP A 227 13.94 -3.74 9.88
C ASP A 227 12.42 -3.98 10.02
N ARG A 228 11.62 -3.06 9.45
CA ARG A 228 10.31 -3.24 8.74
C ARG A 228 9.24 -2.25 9.23
N HIS A 229 7.99 -2.49 8.82
CA HIS A 229 6.79 -1.70 9.10
C HIS A 229 6.36 -1.61 10.59
N ASN A 230 7.12 -2.17 11.54
CA ASN A 230 6.89 -2.22 12.99
C ASN A 230 8.26 -2.14 13.71
N THR A 231 8.34 -1.51 14.89
CA THR A 231 9.56 -1.33 15.72
C THR A 231 9.70 -2.50 16.71
N SER A 232 10.90 -3.06 16.91
CA SER A 232 11.17 -4.07 17.94
C SER A 232 11.55 -3.42 19.27
N VAL A 233 10.87 -3.81 20.35
CA VAL A 233 11.19 -3.41 21.72
C VAL A 233 11.58 -4.66 22.51
N TYR A 234 12.68 -4.57 23.28
CA TYR A 234 13.11 -5.61 24.21
C TYR A 234 12.60 -5.23 25.60
N GLU A 235 11.82 -6.12 26.22
CA GLU A 235 11.42 -5.97 27.62
C GLU A 235 12.14 -7.03 28.45
N THR A 236 12.84 -6.60 29.50
CA THR A 236 13.46 -7.49 30.47
C THR A 236 12.42 -7.82 31.54
N LEU A 237 11.82 -9.00 31.43
CA LEU A 237 10.99 -9.58 32.49
C LEU A 237 11.74 -10.77 33.06
N SER A 238 12.05 -10.73 34.35
CA SER A 238 12.62 -11.87 35.09
C SER A 238 13.93 -12.45 34.51
N GLY A 239 14.80 -11.61 33.96
CA GLY A 239 16.15 -12.00 33.54
C GLY A 239 16.26 -12.70 32.16
N GLU A 240 15.15 -12.87 31.44
CA GLU A 240 15.16 -13.29 30.03
C GLU A 240 14.64 -12.15 29.14
N GLU A 241 15.36 -11.86 28.05
CA GLU A 241 14.96 -10.85 27.06
C GLU A 241 13.98 -11.44 26.04
N LYS A 242 12.79 -10.85 25.95
CA LYS A 242 11.79 -11.24 24.96
C LYS A 242 11.56 -10.13 23.94
N LYS A 243 11.83 -10.44 22.66
CA LYS A 243 11.62 -9.53 21.53
C LYS A 243 10.14 -9.39 21.20
N THR A 244 9.59 -8.18 21.32
CA THR A 244 8.17 -7.90 21.00
C THR A 244 8.07 -6.85 19.88
N LEU A 245 7.16 -7.07 18.92
CA LEU A 245 6.96 -6.19 17.76
C LEU A 245 5.83 -5.18 18.02
N VAL A 246 6.14 -3.89 17.99
CA VAL A 246 5.24 -2.77 18.26
C VAL A 246 5.06 -1.90 17.00
N ARG A 247 3.95 -1.16 16.88
CA ARG A 247 3.69 -0.25 15.73
C ARG A 247 4.78 0.82 15.61
N ARG A 248 5.06 1.30 14.38
CA ARG A 248 5.93 2.46 14.14
C ARG A 248 5.50 3.64 14.99
N THR A 249 6.41 4.08 15.84
CA THR A 249 6.27 5.36 16.53
C THR A 249 6.93 6.44 15.68
N TYR A 250 6.46 7.67 15.83
CA TYR A 250 7.17 8.87 15.39
C TYR A 250 7.60 9.62 16.65
N ALA A 251 8.15 8.89 17.63
CA ALA A 251 8.43 9.41 18.96
C ALA A 251 9.43 10.57 18.88
N TYR A 252 10.35 10.55 17.91
CA TYR A 252 11.24 11.68 17.64
C TYR A 252 10.46 12.99 17.40
N ARG A 253 9.29 12.94 16.75
CA ARG A 253 8.47 14.14 16.50
C ARG A 253 7.91 14.72 17.79
N HIS A 254 7.47 13.86 18.71
CA HIS A 254 7.00 14.31 20.02
C HIS A 254 8.16 14.87 20.84
N LYS A 255 9.34 14.25 20.82
CA LYS A 255 10.55 14.76 21.52
C LYS A 255 11.01 16.12 20.98
N ILE A 256 11.08 16.27 19.65
CA ILE A 256 11.39 17.55 18.98
C ILE A 256 10.33 18.61 19.34
N TRP A 257 9.05 18.21 19.38
CA TRP A 257 7.95 19.10 19.76
C TRP A 257 7.99 19.51 21.25
N CYS A 258 8.35 18.59 22.16
CA CYS A 258 8.48 18.87 23.59
C CYS A 258 9.68 19.78 23.88
N ARG A 259 10.84 19.54 23.25
CA ARG A 259 12.00 20.45 23.34
C ARG A 259 11.69 21.85 22.79
N LYS A 260 10.74 21.98 21.85
CA LYS A 260 10.25 23.27 21.34
C LYS A 260 9.29 23.99 22.32
N LEU A 261 8.55 23.25 23.14
CA LEU A 261 7.61 23.83 24.12
C LEU A 261 8.31 24.47 25.33
N GLU A 262 9.52 24.05 25.67
CA GLU A 262 10.34 24.73 26.69
C GLU A 262 10.65 26.18 26.30
N VAL A 263 10.71 26.50 25.00
CA VAL A 263 11.01 27.86 24.51
C VAL A 263 9.75 28.73 24.36
N ARG A 264 8.53 28.16 24.29
CA ARG A 264 7.28 28.93 24.07
C ARG A 264 6.35 29.02 25.29
N MET A 265 6.64 28.33 26.40
CA MET A 265 5.95 28.52 27.69
C MET A 265 6.41 29.77 28.46
N GLY A 266 7.15 30.67 27.80
CA GLY A 266 7.34 32.04 28.26
C GLY A 266 6.13 32.92 27.94
N THR A 267 4.95 32.65 28.54
CA THR A 267 3.94 33.67 28.93
C THR A 267 2.78 33.03 29.72
N THR A 268 2.78 33.32 31.02
CA THR A 268 1.62 33.44 31.92
C THR A 268 0.68 32.24 32.10
N TYR A 269 1.21 31.08 32.50
CA TYR A 269 0.67 30.45 33.70
C TYR A 269 1.73 30.63 34.78
N ARG A 270 1.43 31.39 35.84
CA ARG A 270 2.24 31.32 37.06
C ARG A 270 2.09 29.90 37.59
N VAL A 271 2.96 28.99 37.16
CA VAL A 271 3.25 27.77 37.91
C VAL A 271 3.58 28.27 39.31
N ARG A 272 2.80 27.85 40.31
CA ARG A 272 3.03 28.25 41.69
C ARG A 272 4.37 27.61 42.07
N ARG A 273 5.46 28.38 42.01
CA ARG A 273 6.79 27.94 42.44
C ARG A 273 6.90 28.15 43.95
N CYS A 274 7.51 27.19 44.61
CA CYS A 274 7.89 27.33 46.01
C CYS A 274 8.86 28.53 46.15
N PHE A 275 8.83 29.22 47.29
CA PHE A 275 9.77 30.30 47.62
C PHE A 275 11.24 29.95 47.35
N CYS A 276 11.65 28.70 47.59
CA CYS A 276 13.01 28.24 47.31
C CYS A 276 13.35 28.10 45.82
N SER A 277 12.41 28.39 44.92
CA SER A 277 12.54 28.33 43.45
C SER A 277 12.82 26.94 42.86
N SER A 278 12.79 25.86 43.64
CA SER A 278 12.86 24.47 43.15
C SER A 278 11.58 24.08 42.40
N GLU A 279 11.73 23.53 41.19
CA GLU A 279 10.61 23.05 40.36
C GLU A 279 10.10 21.66 40.78
N GLN A 280 10.81 20.97 41.67
CA GLN A 280 10.46 19.63 42.14
C GLN A 280 9.56 19.63 43.39
N HIS A 281 9.47 20.76 44.11
CA HIS A 281 8.69 20.81 45.35
C HIS A 281 7.22 21.12 45.08
N GLU A 282 6.34 20.16 45.40
CA GLU A 282 4.90 20.34 45.32
C GLU A 282 4.44 21.45 46.28
N VAL A 283 3.94 22.55 45.71
CA VAL A 283 3.42 23.69 46.46
C VAL A 283 2.09 23.34 47.10
N LYS A 284 2.09 23.30 48.44
CA LYS A 284 0.95 22.87 49.23
C LYS A 284 0.38 23.97 50.13
N TYR A 285 1.24 24.90 50.52
CA TYR A 285 0.94 25.94 51.49
C TYR A 285 1.15 27.34 50.92
N TYR A 286 0.52 28.32 51.55
CA TYR A 286 0.67 29.74 51.22
C TYR A 286 0.85 30.55 52.50
N CYS A 287 1.94 31.32 52.58
CA CYS A 287 2.14 32.24 53.68
C CYS A 287 1.45 33.56 53.37
N THR A 288 0.41 33.91 54.11
CA THR A 288 -0.32 35.17 53.89
C THR A 288 0.44 36.38 54.38
N PHE A 289 1.44 36.18 55.25
CA PHE A 289 2.30 37.24 55.74
C PHE A 289 3.37 37.62 54.70
N CYS A 290 4.14 36.65 54.21
CA CYS A 290 5.16 36.86 53.17
C CYS A 290 4.59 36.95 51.75
N ASN A 291 3.33 36.57 51.56
CA ASN A 291 2.66 36.53 50.26
C ASN A 291 3.34 35.54 49.27
N GLU A 292 3.82 34.42 49.80
CA GLU A 292 4.63 33.43 49.08
C GLU A 292 4.03 32.02 49.11
N HIS A 293 4.31 31.26 48.05
CA HIS A 293 3.92 29.86 47.94
C HIS A 293 5.00 28.97 48.54
N VAL A 294 4.61 28.01 49.36
CA VAL A 294 5.56 27.18 50.11
C VAL A 294 5.25 25.70 49.87
N GLY A 295 6.28 24.99 49.39
CA GLY A 295 6.26 23.54 49.23
C GLY A 295 6.23 22.83 50.58
N LYS A 296 5.72 21.60 50.62
CA LYS A 296 5.63 20.83 51.87
C LYS A 296 6.99 20.69 52.58
N GLU A 297 8.04 20.51 51.79
CA GLU A 297 9.42 20.32 52.26
C GLU A 297 10.10 21.64 52.65
N CYS A 298 9.58 22.77 52.18
CA CYS A 298 10.11 24.11 52.47
C CYS A 298 9.35 24.85 53.56
N LEU A 299 8.31 24.24 54.13
CA LEU A 299 7.49 24.85 55.17
C LEU A 299 8.28 25.14 56.44
N LEU A 300 8.99 24.15 56.98
CA LEU A 300 9.80 24.32 58.18
C LEU A 300 10.93 25.36 57.96
N PRO A 301 11.75 25.25 56.88
CA PRO A 301 12.77 26.25 56.59
C PRO A 301 12.20 27.67 56.45
N HIS A 302 11.05 27.85 55.77
CA HIS A 302 10.41 29.15 55.58
C HIS A 302 9.95 29.79 56.91
N LEU A 303 9.40 28.98 57.82
CA LEU A 303 9.01 29.44 59.17
C LEU A 303 10.22 29.83 60.03
N LEU A 304 11.41 29.31 59.70
CA LEU A 304 12.65 29.54 60.45
C LEU A 304 13.51 30.70 59.89
N SER A 305 13.27 31.16 58.66
CA SER A 305 14.20 32.02 57.90
C SER A 305 13.90 33.54 57.87
N SER A 306 12.83 34.07 58.51
CA SER A 306 12.49 35.52 58.45
C SER A 306 11.65 36.00 59.66
N PRO A 307 11.70 37.31 60.03
CA PRO A 307 11.82 37.76 61.42
C PRO A 307 10.62 37.39 62.31
N LYS A 308 10.92 36.99 63.54
CA LYS A 308 9.95 36.69 64.61
C LYS A 308 9.21 37.98 65.01
N THR A 309 8.08 38.27 64.38
CA THR A 309 7.11 39.22 64.91
C THR A 309 6.18 38.50 65.89
N GLU A 310 5.57 39.22 66.83
CA GLU A 310 4.71 38.67 67.91
C GLU A 310 3.55 37.79 67.40
N ASN A 311 3.17 37.92 66.11
CA ASN A 311 2.05 37.21 65.49
C ASN A 311 2.44 36.04 64.55
N GLY A 312 3.74 35.79 64.32
CA GLY A 312 4.21 34.65 63.50
C GLY A 312 3.82 34.68 62.01
N HIS A 313 4.29 33.71 61.23
CA HIS A 313 3.91 33.50 59.82
C HIS A 313 2.59 32.73 59.76
N ASN A 314 1.58 33.27 59.07
CA ASN A 314 0.29 32.62 58.94
C ASN A 314 0.24 31.77 57.66
N ILE A 315 0.13 30.45 57.82
CA ILE A 315 0.23 29.45 56.75
C ILE A 315 -1.14 28.84 56.47
N LEU A 316 -1.59 28.91 55.22
CA LEU A 316 -2.83 28.30 54.76
C LEU A 316 -2.55 27.11 53.83
N GLU A 317 -3.29 26.02 54.00
CA GLU A 317 -3.29 24.92 53.03
C GLU A 317 -4.14 25.34 51.82
N ILE A 318 -3.59 25.17 50.61
CA ILE A 318 -4.16 25.76 49.39
C ILE A 318 -5.58 25.26 49.07
N ARG A 319 -5.98 24.10 49.61
CA ARG A 319 -7.31 23.50 49.43
C ARG A 319 -8.42 24.30 50.14
N ASP A 320 -8.12 25.02 51.22
CA ASP A 320 -9.11 25.74 52.03
C ASP A 320 -9.58 27.06 51.41
N LYS A 321 -8.98 27.48 50.28
CA LYS A 321 -9.38 28.70 49.56
C LYS A 321 -10.72 28.55 48.82
N ILE A 322 -11.25 27.33 48.68
CA ILE A 322 -12.47 27.04 47.89
C ILE A 322 -13.70 26.82 48.79
N THR A 323 -13.52 26.57 50.09
CA THR A 323 -14.62 26.32 51.03
C THR A 323 -14.69 27.37 52.15
N GLY A 324 -15.23 28.55 51.83
CA GLY A 324 -16.17 29.22 52.75
C GLY A 324 -15.65 30.04 53.93
N ALA A 325 -14.36 30.35 54.07
CA ALA A 325 -13.94 31.44 54.96
C ALA A 325 -13.87 32.76 54.18
N VAL A 326 -14.83 33.65 54.41
CA VAL A 326 -14.99 34.94 53.71
C VAL A 326 -13.86 35.90 54.11
N HIS A 327 -12.70 35.79 53.46
CA HIS A 327 -11.68 36.87 53.51
C HIS A 327 -12.10 37.98 52.53
N ARG A 328 -12.96 38.90 53.00
CA ARG A 328 -13.18 40.18 52.32
C ARG A 328 -11.88 40.98 52.37
N ARG A 329 -11.41 41.50 51.23
CA ARG A 329 -10.23 42.37 51.20
C ARG A 329 -10.47 43.57 52.10
N SER A 330 -9.46 43.97 52.87
CA SER A 330 -9.47 45.26 53.55
C SER A 330 -9.53 46.38 52.52
N CYS A 331 -10.26 47.43 52.83
CA CYS A 331 -10.39 48.59 51.96
C CYS A 331 -9.06 49.33 51.89
N GLU A 332 -8.60 49.63 50.68
CA GLU A 332 -7.31 50.28 50.44
C GLU A 332 -7.21 51.64 51.15
N LYS A 333 -8.34 52.36 51.26
CA LYS A 333 -8.43 53.64 52.01
C LYS A 333 -8.77 53.48 53.50
N HIS A 334 -9.38 52.36 53.89
CA HIS A 334 -9.85 52.12 55.25
C HIS A 334 -9.36 50.74 55.71
N LEU A 335 -8.07 50.67 56.07
CA LEU A 335 -7.32 49.44 56.31
C LEU A 335 -7.95 48.49 57.37
N SER A 336 -8.70 49.05 58.33
CA SER A 336 -9.42 48.28 59.36
C SER A 336 -10.82 47.79 58.95
N LYS A 337 -11.30 48.14 57.74
CA LYS A 337 -12.66 47.85 57.27
C LYS A 337 -12.66 46.97 56.04
N THR A 338 -13.60 46.03 55.98
CA THR A 338 -13.71 45.08 54.88
C THR A 338 -14.56 45.62 53.73
N THR A 339 -14.17 45.29 52.51
CA THR A 339 -14.92 45.63 51.29
C THR A 339 -16.14 44.74 51.14
N THR A 340 -17.28 45.33 50.75
CA THR A 340 -18.59 44.63 50.66
C THR A 340 -19.30 44.89 49.35
N ALA A 341 -18.91 45.93 48.62
CA ALA A 341 -19.50 46.33 47.36
C ALA A 341 -18.42 46.57 46.30
N TYR A 342 -18.79 46.46 45.03
CA TYR A 342 -17.93 46.70 43.88
C TYR A 342 -18.46 47.92 43.13
N CYS A 343 -17.61 48.93 42.96
CA CYS A 343 -17.91 50.09 42.13
C CYS A 343 -17.55 49.73 40.69
N ASP A 344 -18.55 49.60 39.80
CA ASP A 344 -18.30 49.27 38.40
C ASP A 344 -17.67 50.43 37.65
N THR A 345 -18.07 51.66 37.98
CA THR A 345 -17.51 52.91 37.42
C THR A 345 -16.00 53.03 37.66
N CYS A 346 -15.52 52.66 38.86
CA CYS A 346 -14.10 52.76 39.23
C CYS A 346 -13.36 51.41 39.18
N ARG A 347 -14.06 50.33 38.81
CA ARG A 347 -13.53 48.95 38.74
C ARG A 347 -12.85 48.46 40.02
N CYS A 348 -13.29 48.89 41.20
CA CYS A 348 -12.64 48.58 42.48
C CYS A 348 -13.62 48.08 43.57
N SER A 349 -13.09 47.34 44.55
CA SER A 349 -13.88 46.88 45.71
C SER A 349 -13.83 47.92 46.83
N ILE A 350 -14.97 48.28 47.39
CA ILE A 350 -15.13 49.39 48.33
C ILE A 350 -15.82 48.96 49.63
N CYS A 351 -15.51 49.64 50.74
CA CYS A 351 -16.24 49.51 52.01
C CYS A 351 -17.45 50.46 52.05
N HIS A 352 -18.26 50.35 53.11
CA HIS A 352 -19.46 51.18 53.29
C HIS A 352 -19.15 52.69 53.36
N GLU A 353 -17.98 53.07 53.88
CA GLU A 353 -17.60 54.49 53.98
C GLU A 353 -17.16 55.08 52.66
N CYS A 354 -16.38 54.34 51.85
CA CYS A 354 -16.07 54.73 50.48
C CYS A 354 -17.36 54.90 49.65
N LYS A 355 -18.36 54.04 49.86
CA LYS A 355 -19.68 54.17 49.24
C LYS A 355 -20.41 55.45 49.64
N ALA A 356 -20.33 55.84 50.91
CA ALA A 356 -21.05 57.02 51.42
C ALA A 356 -20.36 58.35 51.09
N GLN A 357 -19.06 58.33 50.79
CA GLN A 357 -18.25 59.50 50.52
C GLN A 357 -17.98 59.63 49.01
N GLU A 358 -16.87 59.07 48.54
CA GLU A 358 -16.33 59.31 47.20
C GLU A 358 -17.06 58.57 46.07
N HIS A 359 -17.80 57.52 46.39
CA HIS A 359 -18.52 56.71 45.40
C HIS A 359 -20.05 56.88 45.51
N ARG A 360 -20.53 57.98 46.07
CA ARG A 360 -21.96 58.20 46.34
C ARG A 360 -22.83 58.13 45.07
N ASP A 361 -22.31 58.66 43.97
CA ASP A 361 -23.02 58.75 42.68
C ASP A 361 -22.52 57.73 41.64
N HIS A 362 -21.70 56.76 42.06
CA HIS A 362 -21.17 55.72 41.17
C HIS A 362 -22.07 54.47 41.14
N GLU A 363 -21.97 53.71 40.04
CA GLU A 363 -22.72 52.46 39.89
C GLU A 363 -22.08 51.37 40.76
N ILE A 364 -22.82 50.90 41.76
CA ILE A 364 -22.32 50.00 42.80
C ILE A 364 -23.16 48.73 42.89
N PHE A 365 -22.49 47.59 42.87
CA PHE A 365 -23.09 46.27 43.04
C PHE A 365 -22.61 45.61 44.33
N LEU A 366 -23.47 44.81 44.98
CA LEU A 366 -23.00 43.97 46.09
C LEU A 366 -22.08 42.88 45.55
N ILE A 367 -20.89 42.72 46.16
CA ILE A 367 -19.92 41.70 45.74
C ILE A 367 -20.55 40.30 45.84
N SER A 368 -21.38 40.04 46.86
CA SER A 368 -22.05 38.75 47.02
C SER A 368 -23.03 38.42 45.88
N GLU A 369 -23.71 39.41 45.31
CA GLU A 369 -24.67 39.20 44.23
C GLU A 369 -23.97 38.99 42.88
N LEU A 370 -22.92 39.77 42.60
CA LEU A 370 -22.06 39.56 41.44
C LEU A 370 -21.39 38.18 41.48
N LEU A 371 -20.87 37.77 42.64
CA LEU A 371 -20.28 36.44 42.81
C LEU A 371 -21.31 35.33 42.60
N LYS A 372 -22.53 35.45 43.15
CA LYS A 372 -23.60 34.46 42.94
C LYS A 372 -23.95 34.33 41.46
N LYS A 373 -24.11 35.45 40.74
CA LYS A 373 -24.43 35.46 39.31
C LYS A 373 -23.30 34.85 38.47
N ASN A 374 -22.05 35.22 38.74
CA ASN A 374 -20.89 34.69 38.02
C ASN A 374 -20.65 33.21 38.30
N ILE A 375 -20.79 32.77 39.56
CA ILE A 375 -20.68 31.34 39.93
C ILE A 375 -21.77 30.53 39.22
N TYR A 376 -23.00 31.04 39.15
CA TYR A 376 -24.08 30.37 38.42
C TYR A 376 -23.75 30.23 36.92
N GLY A 377 -23.35 31.32 36.26
CA GLY A 377 -22.96 31.28 34.84
C GLY A 377 -21.77 30.36 34.55
N ILE A 378 -20.79 30.30 35.46
CA ILE A 378 -19.66 29.36 35.37
C ILE A 378 -20.12 27.91 35.54
N LYS A 379 -21.03 27.63 36.48
CA LYS A 379 -21.58 26.27 36.68
C LYS A 379 -22.36 25.78 35.47
N GLU A 380 -23.17 26.64 34.86
CA GLU A 380 -23.94 26.32 33.65
C GLU A 380 -23.02 26.06 32.46
N SER A 381 -22.02 26.95 32.26
CA SER A 381 -20.99 26.78 31.23
C SER A 381 -20.19 25.49 31.43
N TYR A 382 -19.81 25.16 32.66
CA TYR A 382 -19.12 23.91 33.00
C TYR A 382 -19.99 22.68 32.69
N SER A 383 -21.27 22.70 33.04
CA SER A 383 -22.22 21.62 32.75
C SER A 383 -22.37 21.39 31.24
N PHE A 384 -22.49 22.47 30.46
CA PHE A 384 -22.56 22.40 29.00
C PHE A 384 -21.27 21.83 28.39
N LEU A 385 -20.11 22.34 28.79
CA LEU A 385 -18.82 21.87 28.30
C LEU A 385 -18.55 20.42 28.69
N SER A 386 -18.92 20.00 29.91
CA SER A 386 -18.78 18.62 30.38
C SER A 386 -19.61 17.63 29.56
N LYS A 387 -20.88 17.97 29.24
CA LYS A 387 -21.72 17.15 28.35
C LYS A 387 -21.12 17.03 26.94
N LYS A 388 -20.61 18.15 26.41
CA LYS A 388 -19.97 18.16 25.09
C LYS A 388 -18.69 17.33 25.08
N ALA A 389 -17.87 17.42 26.12
CA ALA A 389 -16.66 16.60 26.27
C ALA A 389 -16.98 15.09 26.25
N LYS A 390 -17.99 14.64 27.01
CA LYS A 390 -18.44 13.23 27.00
C LYS A 390 -18.89 12.77 25.61
N LEU A 391 -19.59 13.61 24.86
CA LEU A 391 -20.01 13.28 23.50
C LEU A 391 -18.79 13.07 22.57
N TRP A 392 -17.79 13.94 22.68
CA TRP A 392 -16.56 13.82 21.90
C TRP A 392 -15.70 12.63 22.33
N GLU A 393 -15.65 12.31 23.63
CA GLU A 393 -15.00 11.10 24.14
C GLU A 393 -15.64 9.83 23.55
N ASN A 394 -16.97 9.73 23.54
CA ASN A 394 -17.67 8.60 22.93
C ASN A 394 -17.34 8.45 21.44
N LYS A 395 -17.32 9.56 20.70
CA LYS A 395 -16.99 9.56 19.27
C LYS A 395 -15.53 9.21 19.01
N SER A 396 -14.62 9.65 19.88
CA SER A 396 -13.21 9.26 19.86
C SER A 396 -13.04 7.75 20.08
N ASN A 397 -13.74 7.19 21.06
CA ASN A 397 -13.72 5.75 21.35
C ASN A 397 -14.27 4.91 20.19
N GLU A 398 -15.35 5.36 19.54
CA GLU A 398 -15.90 4.70 18.34
C GLU A 398 -14.88 4.69 17.18
N LEU A 399 -14.19 5.81 16.95
CA LEU A 399 -13.15 5.90 15.92
C LEU A 399 -11.95 5.00 16.27
N GLN A 400 -11.55 4.93 17.54
CA GLN A 400 -10.49 4.03 17.99
C GLN A 400 -10.83 2.56 17.75
N GLN A 401 -12.07 2.14 18.04
CA GLN A 401 -12.53 0.78 17.75
C GLN A 401 -12.50 0.47 16.25
N LYS A 402 -12.93 1.41 15.40
CA LYS A 402 -12.86 1.26 13.93
C LYS A 402 -11.42 1.16 13.42
N ILE A 403 -10.51 1.96 13.96
CA ILE A 403 -9.08 1.88 13.63
C ILE A 403 -8.53 0.50 14.01
N GLN A 404 -8.83 0.02 15.22
CA GLN A 404 -8.36 -1.28 15.70
C GLN A 404 -8.92 -2.45 14.86
N PHE A 405 -10.19 -2.38 14.48
CA PHE A 405 -10.80 -3.34 13.55
C PHE A 405 -10.10 -3.35 12.19
N PHE A 406 -9.85 -2.18 11.62
CA PHE A 406 -9.19 -2.05 10.32
C PHE A 406 -7.74 -2.57 10.36
N GLU A 407 -7.01 -2.31 11.44
CA GLU A 407 -5.66 -2.83 11.65
C GLU A 407 -5.62 -4.35 11.75
N ASN A 408 -6.57 -4.94 12.48
CA ASN A 408 -6.69 -6.39 12.56
C ASN A 408 -6.98 -7.01 11.19
N ASN A 409 -7.86 -6.40 10.41
CA ASN A 409 -8.17 -6.86 9.06
C ASN A 409 -6.95 -6.74 8.13
N TYR A 410 -6.28 -5.58 8.13
CA TYR A 410 -5.06 -5.35 7.36
C TYR A 410 -3.97 -6.39 7.69
N ASN A 411 -3.76 -6.72 8.96
CA ASN A 411 -2.79 -7.73 9.37
C ASN A 411 -3.16 -9.13 8.89
N LYS A 412 -4.44 -9.52 8.93
CA LYS A 412 -4.93 -10.79 8.39
C LYS A 412 -4.66 -10.90 6.89
N VAL A 413 -5.05 -9.88 6.12
CA VAL A 413 -4.80 -9.82 4.66
C VAL A 413 -3.31 -9.87 4.36
N ARG A 414 -2.49 -9.11 5.08
CA ARG A 414 -1.03 -9.13 4.91
C ARG A 414 -0.42 -10.50 5.18
N GLN A 415 -0.90 -11.23 6.20
CA GLN A 415 -0.43 -12.59 6.47
C GLN A 415 -0.86 -13.57 5.37
N GLN A 416 -2.08 -13.46 4.85
CA GLN A 416 -2.54 -14.28 3.73
C GLN A 416 -1.69 -14.05 2.48
N ILE A 417 -1.38 -12.79 2.14
CA ILE A 417 -0.50 -12.47 1.00
C ILE A 417 0.89 -13.10 1.17
N LYS A 418 1.46 -13.04 2.38
CA LYS A 418 2.76 -13.65 2.66
C LYS A 418 2.74 -15.18 2.54
N ARG A 419 1.69 -15.83 3.04
CA ARG A 419 1.53 -17.30 2.93
C ARG A 419 1.42 -17.71 1.46
N PHE A 420 0.55 -17.03 0.72
CA PHE A 420 0.36 -17.26 -0.71
C PHE A 420 1.66 -17.08 -1.52
N ALA A 421 2.44 -16.03 -1.25
CA ALA A 421 3.72 -15.83 -1.92
C ALA A 421 4.73 -16.96 -1.62
N LYS A 422 4.71 -17.51 -0.40
CA LYS A 422 5.57 -18.64 0.00
C LYS A 422 5.15 -19.93 -0.71
N GLU A 423 3.86 -20.21 -0.75
CA GLU A 423 3.29 -21.39 -1.43
C GLU A 423 3.61 -21.35 -2.94
N LEU A 424 3.49 -20.18 -3.59
CA LEU A 424 3.89 -20.02 -4.99
C LEU A 424 5.39 -20.29 -5.23
N HIS A 425 6.26 -19.78 -4.35
CA HIS A 425 7.69 -20.05 -4.46
C HIS A 425 7.99 -21.55 -4.32
N GLU A 426 7.31 -22.24 -3.39
CA GLU A 426 7.49 -23.68 -3.18
C GLU A 426 7.07 -24.50 -4.42
N VAL A 427 5.95 -24.15 -5.06
CA VAL A 427 5.49 -24.79 -6.32
C VAL A 427 6.51 -24.60 -7.45
N VAL A 428 7.03 -23.37 -7.61
CA VAL A 428 8.05 -23.07 -8.62
C VAL A 428 9.34 -23.84 -8.35
N ASP A 429 9.75 -23.95 -7.09
CA ASP A 429 10.94 -24.70 -6.70
C ASP A 429 10.78 -26.21 -6.93
N GLN A 430 9.61 -26.79 -6.63
CA GLN A 430 9.31 -28.19 -6.93
C GLN A 430 9.38 -28.48 -8.42
N TRP A 431 8.70 -27.66 -9.24
CA TRP A 431 8.73 -27.80 -10.70
C TRP A 431 10.15 -27.71 -11.26
N LYS A 432 10.94 -26.73 -10.78
CA LYS A 432 12.35 -26.55 -11.16
C LYS A 432 13.15 -27.82 -10.87
N ASN A 433 13.02 -28.37 -9.67
CA ASN A 433 13.78 -29.54 -9.23
C ASN A 433 13.40 -30.80 -10.03
N GLU A 434 12.12 -30.99 -10.33
CA GLU A 434 11.67 -32.12 -11.14
C GLU A 434 12.17 -32.04 -12.58
N LYS A 435 12.13 -30.86 -13.20
CA LYS A 435 12.66 -30.67 -14.56
C LYS A 435 14.16 -30.88 -14.63
N PHE A 436 14.90 -30.46 -13.61
CA PHE A 436 16.31 -30.81 -13.48
C PHE A 436 16.52 -32.32 -13.35
N CYS A 437 15.72 -33.02 -12.54
CA CYS A 437 15.81 -34.47 -12.42
C CYS A 437 15.52 -35.20 -13.75
N GLN A 438 14.53 -34.72 -14.52
CA GLN A 438 14.20 -35.28 -15.82
C GLN A 438 15.36 -35.11 -16.82
N ALA A 439 15.91 -33.90 -16.92
CA ALA A 439 17.05 -33.61 -17.78
C ALA A 439 18.29 -34.45 -17.41
N GLU A 440 18.54 -34.64 -16.11
CA GLU A 440 19.62 -35.50 -15.62
C GLU A 440 19.43 -36.97 -16.04
N LYS A 441 18.20 -37.50 -15.96
CA LYS A 441 17.87 -38.87 -16.40
C LYS A 441 18.10 -39.04 -17.91
N GLU A 442 17.62 -38.11 -18.73
CA GLU A 442 17.78 -38.15 -20.20
C GLU A 442 19.25 -38.08 -20.61
N LYS A 443 20.03 -37.20 -19.97
CA LYS A 443 21.49 -37.13 -20.11
C LYS A 443 22.14 -38.48 -19.78
N ASN A 444 21.82 -39.06 -18.63
CA ASN A 444 22.44 -40.31 -18.17
C ASN A 444 22.10 -41.50 -19.08
N ASN A 445 20.85 -41.60 -19.55
CA ASN A 445 20.45 -42.65 -20.49
C ASN A 445 21.22 -42.54 -21.81
N THR A 446 21.33 -41.32 -22.35
CA THR A 446 22.08 -41.05 -23.58
C THR A 446 23.56 -41.39 -23.40
N PHE A 447 24.16 -40.97 -22.27
CA PHE A 447 25.56 -41.25 -21.96
C PHE A 447 25.83 -42.75 -21.80
N ASN A 448 24.90 -43.50 -21.18
CA ASN A 448 25.04 -44.94 -21.03
C ASN A 448 24.97 -45.65 -22.38
N HIS A 449 24.07 -45.23 -23.28
CA HIS A 449 23.99 -45.79 -24.62
C HIS A 449 25.29 -45.52 -25.43
N ILE A 450 25.82 -44.30 -25.37
CA ILE A 450 27.10 -43.94 -26.01
C ILE A 450 28.25 -44.78 -25.45
N LYS A 451 28.32 -44.95 -24.12
CA LYS A 451 29.34 -45.78 -23.48
C LYS A 451 29.28 -47.24 -23.96
N GLN A 452 28.08 -47.80 -24.11
CA GLN A 452 27.90 -49.16 -24.64
C GLN A 452 28.38 -49.27 -26.08
N GLN A 453 28.00 -48.34 -26.96
CA GLN A 453 28.49 -48.31 -28.34
C GLN A 453 30.01 -48.17 -28.43
N LEU A 454 30.59 -47.29 -27.60
CA LEU A 454 32.04 -47.10 -27.53
C LEU A 454 32.77 -48.38 -27.09
N SER A 455 32.24 -49.10 -26.10
CA SER A 455 32.82 -50.38 -25.67
C SER A 455 32.79 -51.45 -26.77
N PHE A 456 31.67 -51.55 -27.51
CA PHE A 456 31.54 -52.48 -28.63
C PHE A 456 32.54 -52.19 -29.76
N ILE A 457 32.70 -50.91 -30.11
CA ILE A 457 33.68 -50.48 -31.13
C ILE A 457 35.10 -50.79 -30.64
N GLN A 458 35.43 -50.49 -29.39
CA GLN A 458 36.75 -50.76 -28.81
C GLN A 458 37.09 -52.25 -28.82
N ASP A 459 36.14 -53.12 -28.48
CA ASP A 459 36.32 -54.57 -28.52
C ASP A 459 36.61 -55.09 -29.92
N ASN A 460 35.87 -54.59 -30.92
CA ASN A 460 36.10 -54.97 -32.32
C ASN A 460 37.45 -54.47 -32.84
N VAL A 461 37.84 -53.23 -32.51
CA VAL A 461 39.17 -52.70 -32.82
C VAL A 461 40.27 -53.56 -32.19
N ASN A 462 40.10 -54.02 -30.95
CA ASN A 462 41.07 -54.89 -30.28
C ASN A 462 41.17 -56.26 -30.95
N LYS A 463 40.04 -56.86 -31.36
CA LYS A 463 40.02 -58.12 -32.14
C LYS A 463 40.76 -57.98 -33.47
N ILE A 464 40.52 -56.89 -34.21
CA ILE A 464 41.21 -56.59 -35.48
C ILE A 464 42.72 -56.41 -35.25
N ARG A 465 43.12 -55.64 -34.24
CA ARG A 465 44.54 -55.45 -33.89
C ARG A 465 45.24 -56.77 -33.58
N LYS A 466 44.56 -57.70 -32.88
CA LYS A 466 45.11 -59.02 -32.58
C LYS A 466 45.36 -59.83 -33.86
N ARG A 467 44.37 -59.90 -34.76
CA ARG A 467 44.51 -60.56 -36.07
C ARG A 467 45.61 -59.93 -36.94
N MET A 468 45.70 -58.61 -36.97
CA MET A 468 46.79 -57.91 -37.67
C MET A 468 48.17 -58.28 -37.11
N LYS A 469 48.30 -58.44 -35.79
CA LYS A 469 49.56 -58.86 -35.15
C LYS A 469 49.92 -60.31 -35.51
N GLU A 470 48.94 -61.20 -35.55
CA GLU A 470 49.11 -62.60 -35.98
C GLU A 470 49.58 -62.68 -37.45
N LYS A 471 48.90 -61.98 -38.37
CA LYS A 471 49.32 -61.96 -39.79
C LYS A 471 50.67 -61.27 -40.01
N LYS A 472 50.99 -60.20 -39.26
CA LYS A 472 52.31 -59.54 -39.31
C LYS A 472 53.46 -60.45 -38.86
N ASN A 473 53.21 -61.32 -37.87
CA ASN A 473 54.18 -62.33 -37.45
C ASN A 473 54.34 -63.43 -38.51
N LEU A 474 53.24 -63.85 -39.14
CA LEU A 474 53.27 -64.79 -40.27
C LEU A 474 54.10 -64.25 -41.44
N LEU A 475 53.89 -62.98 -41.81
CA LEU A 475 54.69 -62.27 -42.83
C LEU A 475 56.19 -62.27 -42.50
N ARG A 476 56.57 -61.98 -41.25
CA ARG A 476 57.98 -62.03 -40.83
C ARG A 476 58.59 -63.43 -40.88
N ASN A 477 57.80 -64.45 -40.57
CA ASN A 477 58.25 -65.85 -40.64
C ASN A 477 58.40 -66.32 -42.10
N LEU A 478 57.52 -65.84 -43.00
CA LEU A 478 57.61 -66.08 -44.44
C LEU A 478 58.82 -65.36 -45.07
N ASP A 479 59.14 -64.12 -44.67
CA ASP A 479 60.34 -63.41 -45.12
C ASP A 479 61.65 -64.12 -44.69
N ALA A 480 61.63 -64.84 -43.56
CA ALA A 480 62.79 -65.58 -43.04
C ALA A 480 62.99 -66.96 -43.70
N LEU A 481 61.96 -67.53 -44.31
CA LEU A 481 61.97 -68.84 -44.98
C LEU A 481 61.74 -68.61 -46.47
N HIS A 482 62.81 -68.50 -47.26
CA HIS A 482 62.75 -68.44 -48.73
C HIS A 482 62.23 -69.77 -49.34
N ASN A 483 61.03 -70.22 -48.96
CA ASN A 483 60.42 -71.45 -49.48
C ASN A 483 58.92 -71.25 -49.77
N PRO A 484 58.54 -71.08 -51.06
CA PRO A 484 57.16 -70.79 -51.47
C PRO A 484 56.19 -71.97 -51.34
N GLU A 485 56.66 -73.19 -51.02
CA GLU A 485 55.81 -74.39 -50.93
C GLU A 485 54.98 -74.50 -49.62
N LEU A 486 55.21 -73.61 -48.64
CA LEU A 486 54.51 -73.60 -47.35
C LEU A 486 53.35 -72.58 -47.25
N LEU A 487 52.95 -71.96 -48.37
CA LEU A 487 51.86 -70.97 -48.38
C LEU A 487 50.50 -71.68 -48.16
N PRO A 488 49.75 -71.35 -47.09
CA PRO A 488 48.39 -71.86 -46.93
C PRO A 488 47.49 -71.24 -48.00
N SER A 489 46.67 -72.06 -48.67
CA SER A 489 45.59 -71.59 -49.53
C SER A 489 44.45 -71.04 -48.67
N GLU A 490 44.58 -69.80 -48.18
CA GLU A 490 43.46 -69.11 -47.53
C GLU A 490 42.69 -68.27 -48.56
N ASN A 491 41.37 -68.47 -48.59
CA ASN A 491 40.44 -67.62 -49.33
C ASN A 491 40.52 -66.19 -48.79
N PHE A 492 40.94 -65.25 -49.64
CA PHE A 492 41.03 -63.83 -49.31
C PHE A 492 39.66 -63.15 -49.17
N ASP A 493 38.58 -63.78 -49.59
CA ASP A 493 37.23 -63.19 -49.61
C ASP A 493 36.65 -62.94 -48.20
N ASP A 494 37.07 -63.71 -47.19
CA ASP A 494 36.60 -63.59 -45.80
C ASP A 494 37.12 -62.31 -45.09
N LEU A 495 38.05 -61.57 -45.70
CA LEU A 495 38.58 -60.30 -45.20
C LEU A 495 37.79 -59.07 -45.68
N THR A 496 36.88 -59.25 -46.64
CA THR A 496 36.12 -58.14 -47.27
C THR A 496 34.63 -58.14 -46.91
N SER A 497 34.16 -59.05 -46.07
CA SER A 497 32.80 -58.98 -45.55
C SER A 497 32.62 -57.65 -44.83
N SER A 498 31.79 -56.77 -45.42
CA SER A 498 31.50 -55.41 -44.96
C SER A 498 31.44 -55.35 -43.44
N ILE A 499 32.40 -54.65 -42.82
CA ILE A 499 32.26 -54.27 -41.41
C ILE A 499 31.25 -53.13 -41.43
N ASP A 500 29.96 -53.46 -41.36
CA ASP A 500 28.90 -52.47 -41.28
C ASP A 500 29.09 -51.68 -39.97
N ILE A 501 29.64 -50.48 -40.09
CA ILE A 501 29.68 -49.51 -39.00
C ILE A 501 28.24 -49.02 -38.82
N PRO A 502 27.59 -49.26 -37.67
CA PRO A 502 26.23 -48.77 -37.46
C PRO A 502 26.21 -47.24 -37.64
N PRO A 503 25.24 -46.68 -38.38
CA PRO A 503 25.16 -45.24 -38.57
C PRO A 503 24.97 -44.54 -37.21
N LEU A 504 25.69 -43.43 -37.00
CA LEU A 504 25.55 -42.58 -35.82
C LEU A 504 24.24 -41.78 -35.91
N GLY A 505 23.11 -42.47 -35.75
CA GLY A 505 21.77 -41.91 -35.95
C GLY A 505 21.16 -41.24 -34.73
N ILE A 506 21.92 -40.48 -33.94
CA ILE A 506 21.37 -39.76 -32.77
C ILE A 506 21.73 -38.29 -32.89
N GLU A 507 20.75 -37.45 -33.23
CA GLU A 507 20.85 -36.01 -33.02
C GLU A 507 21.09 -35.75 -31.53
N MET A 508 22.23 -35.13 -31.20
CA MET A 508 22.61 -34.76 -29.84
C MET A 508 21.91 -33.47 -29.38
N ASN A 509 20.58 -33.43 -29.46
CA ASN A 509 19.82 -32.26 -29.05
C ASN A 509 19.02 -32.59 -27.78
N LEU A 510 19.41 -32.00 -26.65
CA LEU A 510 18.48 -31.79 -25.55
C LEU A 510 17.37 -30.88 -26.09
N SER A 511 16.13 -31.37 -26.09
CA SER A 511 14.97 -30.56 -26.47
C SER A 511 14.95 -29.31 -25.61
N THR A 512 15.37 -28.18 -26.16
CA THR A 512 15.06 -26.87 -25.62
C THR A 512 13.63 -26.55 -26.03
N SER A 513 12.66 -27.34 -25.55
CA SER A 513 11.29 -26.86 -25.47
C SER A 513 11.42 -25.56 -24.69
N LYS A 514 11.19 -24.41 -25.36
CA LYS A 514 11.07 -23.11 -24.70
C LYS A 514 10.30 -23.35 -23.41
N LEU A 515 10.86 -22.97 -22.26
CA LEU A 515 10.13 -23.01 -21.00
C LEU A 515 8.84 -22.22 -21.22
N ASP A 516 7.77 -22.93 -21.53
CA ASP A 516 6.51 -22.29 -21.86
C ASP A 516 5.91 -21.84 -20.53
N VAL A 517 5.61 -20.55 -20.44
CA VAL A 517 5.00 -19.97 -19.23
C VAL A 517 3.68 -20.69 -18.92
N ASP A 518 3.04 -21.23 -19.96
CA ASP A 518 1.81 -22.02 -19.90
C ASP A 518 1.98 -23.35 -19.13
N MET A 519 3.17 -23.97 -19.15
CA MET A 519 3.44 -25.21 -18.41
C MET A 519 3.66 -24.98 -16.90
N ILE A 520 4.22 -23.81 -16.52
CA ILE A 520 4.34 -23.41 -15.11
C ILE A 520 2.95 -23.16 -14.52
N CYS A 521 2.04 -22.60 -15.33
CA CYS A 521 0.65 -22.40 -14.93
C CYS A 521 -0.10 -23.73 -14.71
N GLN A 522 0.19 -24.77 -15.49
CA GLN A 522 -0.37 -26.12 -15.30
C GLN A 522 0.16 -26.84 -14.05
N TYR A 523 1.40 -26.58 -13.63
CA TYR A 523 1.97 -27.17 -12.40
C TYR A 523 1.43 -26.52 -11.12
N ALA A 524 0.97 -25.26 -11.22
CA ALA A 524 0.37 -24.50 -10.14
C ALA A 524 -1.08 -24.88 -9.81
N ASP A 525 -1.65 -25.89 -10.47
CA ASP A 525 -2.98 -26.44 -10.17
C ASP A 525 -3.06 -27.23 -8.85
N ILE A 526 -2.01 -27.22 -8.01
CA ILE A 526 -2.05 -27.72 -6.64
C ILE A 526 -2.36 -26.56 -5.68
N THR A 527 -3.66 -26.40 -5.39
CA THR A 527 -4.22 -25.81 -4.15
C THR A 527 -3.64 -24.46 -3.69
N LEU A 528 -4.15 -23.34 -4.21
CA LEU A 528 -4.00 -22.03 -3.57
C LEU A 528 -5.37 -21.49 -3.14
N SER A 529 -5.73 -21.77 -1.89
CA SER A 529 -6.86 -21.17 -1.20
C SER A 529 -6.52 -19.77 -0.67
N THR A 530 -6.60 -18.73 -1.51
CA THR A 530 -6.57 -17.29 -1.15
C THR A 530 -7.36 -16.44 -2.16
N PRO A 531 -7.79 -15.20 -1.82
CA PRO A 531 -8.89 -14.45 -2.45
C PRO A 531 -8.54 -13.78 -3.80
N SER A 532 -7.75 -14.46 -4.62
CA SER A 532 -7.56 -14.14 -6.02
C SER A 532 -7.48 -15.44 -6.79
N PHE A 533 -8.62 -15.83 -7.35
CA PHE A 533 -8.71 -16.98 -8.24
C PHE A 533 -8.14 -16.55 -9.60
N VAL A 534 -7.00 -17.13 -9.98
CA VAL A 534 -6.50 -17.05 -11.34
C VAL A 534 -7.21 -18.15 -12.12
N LEU A 535 -7.99 -17.77 -13.11
CA LEU A 535 -8.72 -18.70 -13.96
C LEU A 535 -7.75 -19.58 -14.75
N ASN A 536 -7.76 -20.88 -14.48
CA ASN A 536 -7.10 -21.89 -15.30
C ASN A 536 -7.75 -21.94 -16.70
N GLU A 537 -6.95 -22.06 -17.77
CA GLU A 537 -7.45 -22.22 -19.14
C GLU A 537 -8.37 -23.44 -19.28
N SER A 538 -8.19 -24.48 -18.47
CA SER A 538 -9.04 -25.68 -18.45
C SER A 538 -10.52 -25.36 -18.10
N ASN A 539 -10.76 -24.28 -17.35
CA ASN A 539 -12.10 -23.83 -16.97
C ASN A 539 -12.78 -23.01 -18.07
N ILE A 540 -12.09 -22.71 -19.16
CA ILE A 540 -12.56 -21.79 -20.19
C ILE A 540 -12.93 -22.58 -21.44
N VAL A 541 -14.23 -22.65 -21.70
CA VAL A 541 -14.77 -23.22 -22.93
C VAL A 541 -14.95 -22.10 -23.94
N LYS A 542 -14.20 -22.16 -25.04
CA LYS A 542 -14.37 -21.24 -26.18
C LYS A 542 -15.66 -21.61 -26.91
N VAL A 543 -16.54 -20.63 -27.07
CA VAL A 543 -17.77 -20.75 -27.85
C VAL A 543 -17.42 -20.48 -29.32
N ASP A 544 -17.82 -21.34 -30.28
CA ASP A 544 -17.54 -21.11 -31.71
C ASP A 544 -18.39 -19.96 -32.24
N SER A 545 -17.89 -18.74 -32.07
CA SER A 545 -18.55 -17.50 -32.46
C SER A 545 -18.00 -16.91 -33.76
N LYS A 546 -17.52 -17.73 -34.72
CA LYS A 546 -16.96 -17.26 -36.01
C LYS A 546 -17.87 -16.26 -36.73
N HIS A 547 -19.19 -16.51 -36.71
CA HIS A 547 -20.20 -15.64 -37.33
C HIS A 547 -20.37 -14.25 -36.64
N LEU A 548 -19.69 -14.05 -35.51
CA LEU A 548 -19.65 -12.81 -34.71
C LEU A 548 -18.24 -12.21 -34.61
N GLU A 549 -17.19 -12.86 -35.13
CA GLU A 549 -15.79 -12.44 -34.91
C GLU A 549 -15.52 -10.97 -35.31
N ASP A 550 -16.10 -10.52 -36.42
CA ASP A 550 -15.87 -9.15 -36.94
C ASP A 550 -16.89 -8.12 -36.41
N LYS A 551 -17.70 -8.48 -35.41
CA LYS A 551 -18.79 -7.64 -34.92
C LYS A 551 -18.59 -7.28 -33.45
N ILE A 552 -19.10 -6.13 -33.02
CA ILE A 552 -19.01 -5.70 -31.61
C ILE A 552 -20.25 -6.18 -30.86
N ILE A 553 -20.07 -7.03 -29.84
CA ILE A 553 -21.16 -7.43 -28.95
C ILE A 553 -21.47 -6.27 -28.01
N LEU A 554 -22.75 -5.90 -27.94
CA LEU A 554 -23.24 -4.83 -27.08
C LEU A 554 -23.73 -5.35 -25.73
N ASP A 555 -24.30 -6.56 -25.71
CA ASP A 555 -24.81 -7.19 -24.50
C ASP A 555 -24.99 -8.71 -24.67
N ILE A 556 -24.94 -9.42 -23.54
CA ILE A 556 -25.22 -10.84 -23.41
C ILE A 556 -26.18 -11.02 -22.24
N ALA A 557 -27.26 -11.78 -22.45
CA ALA A 557 -28.19 -12.15 -21.40
C ALA A 557 -28.50 -13.65 -21.45
N CYS A 558 -28.19 -14.39 -20.39
CA CYS A 558 -28.48 -15.81 -20.34
C CYS A 558 -29.98 -16.08 -20.21
N SER A 559 -30.46 -17.13 -20.85
CA SER A 559 -31.84 -17.60 -20.70
C SER A 559 -32.08 -18.10 -19.27
N SER A 560 -33.28 -17.86 -18.75
CA SER A 560 -33.70 -18.34 -17.43
C SER A 560 -34.04 -19.84 -17.41
N HIS A 561 -34.30 -20.45 -18.57
CA HIS A 561 -34.81 -21.82 -18.68
C HIS A 561 -33.92 -22.75 -19.51
N CYS A 562 -32.98 -22.20 -20.29
CA CYS A 562 -32.17 -22.96 -21.25
C CYS A 562 -30.69 -22.64 -21.11
N GLU A 563 -29.82 -23.54 -21.57
CA GLU A 563 -28.37 -23.32 -21.67
C GLU A 563 -28.01 -22.48 -22.92
N THR A 564 -28.70 -21.37 -23.09
CA THR A 564 -28.56 -20.45 -24.21
C THR A 564 -28.36 -19.02 -23.70
N ALA A 565 -27.80 -18.18 -24.55
CA ALA A 565 -27.62 -16.77 -24.28
C ALA A 565 -28.09 -15.92 -25.46
N TYR A 566 -28.80 -14.84 -25.16
CA TYR A 566 -29.18 -13.81 -26.10
C TYR A 566 -28.01 -12.84 -26.30
N VAL A 567 -27.59 -12.63 -27.53
CA VAL A 567 -26.46 -11.77 -27.89
C VAL A 567 -26.96 -10.64 -28.78
N SER A 568 -26.73 -9.40 -28.33
CA SER A 568 -26.98 -8.20 -29.12
C SER A 568 -25.68 -7.67 -29.73
N VAL A 569 -25.76 -7.19 -30.97
CA VAL A 569 -24.58 -6.85 -31.75
C VAL A 569 -24.74 -5.47 -32.39
N GLU A 570 -23.68 -4.66 -32.34
CA GLU A 570 -23.67 -3.31 -32.87
C GLU A 570 -23.92 -3.27 -34.37
N GLY A 571 -24.77 -2.33 -34.80
CA GLY A 571 -25.15 -2.16 -36.19
C GLY A 571 -26.13 -3.21 -36.72
N THR A 572 -26.48 -4.22 -35.92
CA THR A 572 -27.41 -5.28 -36.34
C THR A 572 -28.82 -5.03 -35.82
N LYS A 573 -29.81 -5.27 -36.68
CA LYS A 573 -31.24 -5.20 -36.35
C LYS A 573 -31.78 -6.55 -35.89
N LYS A 574 -31.03 -7.24 -35.03
CA LYS A 574 -31.42 -8.53 -34.46
C LYS A 574 -30.72 -8.83 -33.14
N ILE A 575 -31.33 -9.72 -32.35
CA ILE A 575 -30.73 -10.39 -31.20
C ILE A 575 -30.65 -11.87 -31.57
N SER A 576 -29.47 -12.48 -31.42
CA SER A 576 -29.28 -13.91 -31.70
C SER A 576 -29.29 -14.68 -30.40
N GLU A 577 -30.10 -15.72 -30.30
CA GLU A 577 -29.97 -16.72 -29.23
C GLU A 577 -28.94 -17.76 -29.67
N ILE A 578 -27.89 -17.97 -28.87
CA ILE A 578 -26.83 -18.94 -29.14
C ILE A 578 -26.76 -19.98 -28.04
N ASN A 579 -26.43 -21.21 -28.39
CA ASN A 579 -26.13 -22.27 -27.41
C ASN A 579 -24.65 -22.24 -26.99
N THR A 580 -24.28 -23.12 -26.05
CA THR A 580 -22.91 -23.23 -25.52
C THR A 580 -21.85 -23.57 -26.57
N ASN A 581 -22.24 -24.13 -27.71
CA ASN A 581 -21.33 -24.43 -28.82
C ASN A 581 -21.15 -23.23 -29.77
N GLY A 582 -21.96 -22.17 -29.61
CA GLY A 582 -21.94 -20.98 -30.46
C GLY A 582 -22.88 -21.06 -31.66
N ASN A 583 -23.66 -22.13 -31.77
CA ASN A 583 -24.66 -22.24 -32.83
C ASN A 583 -25.83 -21.32 -32.53
N VAL A 584 -26.25 -20.56 -33.53
CA VAL A 584 -27.45 -19.73 -33.45
C VAL A 584 -28.67 -20.65 -33.42
N VAL A 585 -29.39 -20.62 -32.30
CA VAL A 585 -30.66 -21.31 -32.11
C VAL A 585 -31.77 -20.52 -32.78
N GLU A 586 -31.81 -19.20 -32.56
CA GLU A 586 -32.89 -18.34 -33.07
C GLU A 586 -32.41 -16.89 -33.28
N ASN A 587 -33.12 -16.14 -34.13
CA ASN A 587 -32.88 -14.70 -34.34
C ASN A 587 -34.17 -13.91 -34.11
N PHE A 588 -34.11 -12.95 -33.20
CA PHE A 588 -35.19 -12.01 -32.91
C PHE A 588 -34.91 -10.70 -33.63
N LEU A 589 -35.65 -10.39 -34.70
CA LEU A 589 -35.44 -9.14 -35.43
C LEU A 589 -35.90 -7.92 -34.61
N THR A 590 -35.16 -6.84 -34.70
CA THR A 590 -35.40 -5.59 -33.97
C THR A 590 -35.49 -4.42 -34.95
N LYS A 591 -36.09 -3.30 -34.53
CA LYS A 591 -36.18 -2.09 -35.38
C LYS A 591 -34.88 -1.25 -35.39
N CYS A 592 -34.00 -1.47 -34.42
CA CYS A 592 -32.74 -0.75 -34.19
C CYS A 592 -31.67 -1.71 -33.66
N SER A 593 -30.45 -1.23 -33.46
CA SER A 593 -29.42 -1.95 -32.69
C SER A 593 -29.89 -2.07 -31.24
N PRO A 594 -30.25 -3.27 -30.76
CA PRO A 594 -30.73 -3.45 -29.40
C PRO A 594 -29.57 -3.27 -28.42
N ARG A 595 -29.81 -2.56 -27.32
CA ARG A 595 -28.88 -2.45 -26.19
C ARG A 595 -29.61 -2.88 -24.94
N TYR A 596 -28.90 -3.44 -23.97
CA TYR A 596 -29.47 -3.91 -22.71
C TYR A 596 -30.59 -4.93 -22.97
N THR A 597 -30.25 -6.21 -22.92
CA THR A 597 -31.14 -7.32 -23.20
C THR A 597 -31.45 -8.10 -21.93
N ALA A 598 -32.68 -8.59 -21.79
CA ALA A 598 -33.03 -9.49 -20.69
C ALA A 598 -34.03 -10.56 -21.17
N PRO A 599 -33.92 -11.81 -20.69
CA PRO A 599 -34.84 -12.89 -21.05
C PRO A 599 -36.26 -12.60 -20.54
N CYS A 600 -37.30 -13.02 -21.25
CA CYS A 600 -38.67 -13.05 -20.70
C CYS A 600 -39.28 -14.42 -20.94
N SER A 601 -40.48 -14.66 -20.38
CA SER A 601 -41.15 -15.96 -20.41
C SER A 601 -41.16 -16.62 -21.80
N ASP A 602 -41.43 -15.84 -22.85
CA ASP A 602 -41.59 -16.34 -24.22
C ASP A 602 -40.66 -15.65 -25.25
N GLY A 603 -39.56 -15.03 -24.81
CA GLY A 603 -38.62 -14.40 -25.74
C GLY A 603 -37.62 -13.45 -25.08
N VAL A 604 -37.34 -12.33 -25.74
CA VAL A 604 -36.32 -11.37 -25.31
C VAL A 604 -36.85 -9.94 -25.21
N THR A 605 -36.44 -9.25 -24.17
CA THR A 605 -36.71 -7.83 -23.96
C THR A 605 -35.45 -7.03 -24.22
N TYR A 606 -35.60 -5.82 -24.75
CA TYR A 606 -34.46 -4.96 -25.04
C TYR A 606 -34.80 -3.47 -24.94
N VAL A 607 -33.78 -2.68 -24.63
CA VAL A 607 -33.89 -1.22 -24.69
C VAL A 607 -33.63 -0.75 -26.12
N ASN A 608 -34.53 0.10 -26.63
CA ASN A 608 -34.34 0.86 -27.85
C ASN A 608 -33.92 2.30 -27.50
N PRO A 609 -32.63 2.65 -27.64
CA PRO A 609 -32.16 3.98 -27.30
C PRO A 609 -32.75 5.08 -28.19
N GLU A 610 -32.99 4.78 -29.48
CA GLU A 610 -33.51 5.73 -30.46
C GLU A 610 -34.96 6.14 -30.15
N LYS A 611 -35.77 5.15 -29.75
CA LYS A 611 -37.18 5.35 -29.39
C LYS A 611 -37.41 5.60 -27.91
N LYS A 612 -36.35 5.68 -27.11
CA LYS A 612 -36.40 5.93 -25.65
C LYS A 612 -37.37 4.98 -24.92
N SER A 613 -37.47 3.73 -25.38
CA SER A 613 -38.53 2.80 -24.97
C SER A 613 -37.99 1.38 -24.83
N VAL A 614 -38.66 0.57 -24.00
CA VAL A 614 -38.38 -0.87 -23.88
C VAL A 614 -39.32 -1.63 -24.81
N PHE A 615 -38.78 -2.62 -25.51
CA PHE A 615 -39.51 -3.49 -26.42
C PHE A 615 -39.43 -4.93 -25.92
N VAL A 616 -40.51 -5.66 -26.09
CA VAL A 616 -40.58 -7.11 -25.87
C VAL A 616 -40.76 -7.78 -27.21
N ASN A 617 -39.98 -8.82 -27.47
CA ASN A 617 -40.10 -9.66 -28.64
C ASN A 617 -40.30 -11.12 -28.22
N THR A 618 -41.56 -11.57 -28.21
CA THR A 618 -41.98 -12.93 -27.87
C THR A 618 -42.23 -13.82 -29.10
N SER A 619 -41.85 -13.37 -30.29
CA SER A 619 -42.27 -13.98 -31.55
C SER A 619 -41.10 -14.60 -32.28
N LYS A 620 -41.23 -15.89 -32.64
CA LYS A 620 -40.41 -16.64 -33.61
C LYS A 620 -40.44 -16.07 -35.04
N SER A 621 -40.99 -14.86 -35.22
CA SER A 621 -41.25 -14.22 -36.49
C SER A 621 -40.93 -12.72 -36.45
N PRO A 622 -40.28 -12.18 -37.50
CA PRO A 622 -39.81 -10.78 -37.63
C PRO A 622 -40.75 -9.64 -37.23
N ASN A 623 -42.06 -9.84 -37.39
CA ASN A 623 -43.03 -8.74 -37.51
C ASN A 623 -43.79 -8.39 -36.22
N LYS A 624 -43.34 -8.86 -35.04
CA LYS A 624 -44.11 -8.71 -33.79
C LYS A 624 -43.35 -8.18 -32.58
N ALA A 625 -42.23 -7.48 -32.74
CA ALA A 625 -41.64 -6.72 -31.62
C ALA A 625 -42.60 -5.61 -31.17
N GLN A 626 -43.17 -5.75 -29.97
CA GLN A 626 -44.16 -4.82 -29.41
C GLN A 626 -43.47 -3.81 -28.50
N LYS A 627 -43.91 -2.55 -28.58
CA LYS A 627 -43.47 -1.51 -27.64
C LYS A 627 -44.10 -1.86 -26.29
N PHE A 628 -43.27 -2.15 -25.29
CA PHE A 628 -43.72 -2.65 -24.00
C PHE A 628 -43.85 -1.53 -22.98
N ILE A 629 -42.88 -0.61 -22.95
CA ILE A 629 -42.90 0.53 -22.02
C ILE A 629 -42.74 1.84 -22.78
N CYS A 630 -43.64 2.78 -22.50
CA CYS A 630 -43.61 4.15 -22.98
C CYS A 630 -43.79 5.07 -21.76
N LYS A 631 -42.78 5.88 -21.40
CA LYS A 631 -43.03 7.05 -20.56
C LYS A 631 -43.45 8.17 -21.51
N ASP A 632 -44.66 8.69 -21.30
CA ASP A 632 -45.30 9.69 -22.16
C ASP A 632 -44.35 10.86 -22.48
N ASP A 633 -44.25 11.22 -23.76
CA ASP A 633 -43.43 12.33 -24.28
C ASP A 633 -43.98 13.73 -23.88
N LYS A 634 -45.00 13.81 -23.01
CA LYS A 634 -45.81 15.01 -22.78
C LYS A 634 -45.69 15.66 -21.39
N VAL A 635 -44.84 15.15 -20.50
CA VAL A 635 -44.65 15.72 -19.14
C VAL A 635 -43.18 16.13 -18.96
N GLU A 636 -42.94 17.27 -18.31
CA GLU A 636 -41.59 17.70 -17.93
C GLU A 636 -40.84 16.58 -17.19
N GLY A 637 -39.59 16.32 -17.61
CA GLY A 637 -38.75 15.25 -17.08
C GLY A 637 -38.71 13.98 -17.94
N VAL A 638 -38.20 14.07 -19.18
CA VAL A 638 -38.11 12.92 -20.09
C VAL A 638 -37.17 11.85 -19.51
N TRP A 639 -37.72 10.67 -19.23
CA TRP A 639 -36.99 9.51 -18.72
C TRP A 639 -36.52 8.61 -19.85
N TYR A 640 -35.24 8.24 -19.82
CA TYR A 640 -34.61 7.40 -20.83
C TYR A 640 -34.23 6.06 -20.22
N PRO A 641 -34.69 4.91 -20.77
CA PRO A 641 -34.25 3.61 -20.31
C PRO A 641 -32.74 3.40 -20.62
N ARG A 642 -32.00 2.87 -19.64
CA ARG A 642 -30.53 2.71 -19.66
C ARG A 642 -30.03 1.32 -19.25
N GLY A 643 -30.93 0.44 -18.82
CA GLY A 643 -30.62 -0.89 -18.31
C GLY A 643 -31.89 -1.70 -18.10
N ILE A 644 -31.80 -3.01 -18.27
CA ILE A 644 -32.92 -3.93 -18.03
C ILE A 644 -32.40 -5.25 -17.48
N ALA A 645 -33.14 -5.85 -16.56
CA ALA A 645 -32.95 -7.21 -16.07
C ALA A 645 -34.31 -7.86 -15.82
N SER A 646 -34.31 -9.18 -15.71
CA SER A 646 -35.52 -9.96 -15.42
C SER A 646 -35.43 -10.56 -14.03
N LYS A 647 -36.52 -10.46 -13.29
CA LYS A 647 -36.69 -11.10 -12.00
C LYS A 647 -37.06 -12.57 -12.16
N ALA A 648 -36.88 -13.33 -11.08
CA ALA A 648 -37.27 -14.74 -11.01
C ALA A 648 -38.79 -14.97 -11.25
N ASN A 649 -39.63 -13.97 -10.95
CA ASN A 649 -41.07 -13.99 -11.17
C ASN A 649 -41.50 -13.44 -12.56
N ASN A 650 -40.56 -13.29 -13.50
CA ASN A 650 -40.74 -12.72 -14.84
C ASN A 650 -41.04 -11.21 -14.92
N GLU A 651 -41.14 -10.50 -13.80
CA GLU A 651 -41.19 -9.04 -13.82
C GLU A 651 -39.86 -8.46 -14.35
N LEU A 652 -39.94 -7.29 -14.97
CA LEU A 652 -38.76 -6.60 -15.50
C LEU A 652 -38.32 -5.51 -14.53
N ILE A 653 -37.00 -5.33 -14.38
CA ILE A 653 -36.43 -4.20 -13.66
C ILE A 653 -35.75 -3.30 -14.67
N VAL A 654 -36.16 -2.03 -14.72
CA VAL A 654 -35.70 -1.07 -15.72
C VAL A 654 -35.04 0.14 -15.07
N CYS A 655 -33.81 0.41 -15.49
CA CYS A 655 -33.08 1.62 -15.11
C CYS A 655 -33.46 2.77 -16.03
N TYR A 656 -33.76 3.94 -15.46
CA TYR A 656 -34.06 5.17 -16.19
C TYR A 656 -33.11 6.30 -15.78
N LYS A 657 -32.85 7.21 -16.74
CA LYS A 657 -32.10 8.45 -16.54
C LYS A 657 -32.90 9.64 -17.04
N SER A 658 -33.02 10.68 -16.23
CA SER A 658 -33.49 12.00 -16.65
C SER A 658 -32.29 12.90 -16.90
N TRP A 659 -32.09 13.33 -18.15
CA TRP A 659 -30.99 14.25 -18.49
C TRP A 659 -31.25 15.67 -18.00
N THR A 660 -32.53 16.07 -17.95
CA THR A 660 -32.98 17.37 -17.45
C THR A 660 -32.77 17.48 -15.94
N GLU A 661 -33.18 16.46 -15.20
CA GLU A 661 -33.09 16.46 -13.73
C GLU A 661 -31.75 15.93 -13.20
N ARG A 662 -30.88 15.45 -14.09
CA ARG A 662 -29.55 14.89 -13.75
C ARG A 662 -29.61 13.82 -12.65
N ARG A 663 -30.69 13.03 -12.64
CA ARG A 663 -30.94 11.92 -11.71
C ARG A 663 -31.41 10.67 -12.45
N GLY A 664 -31.31 9.54 -11.77
CA GLY A 664 -31.78 8.25 -12.27
C GLY A 664 -32.78 7.61 -11.34
N LYS A 665 -33.43 6.55 -11.83
CA LYS A 665 -34.30 5.69 -11.04
C LYS A 665 -34.31 4.26 -11.54
N VAL A 666 -34.76 3.36 -10.68
CA VAL A 666 -34.97 1.95 -11.00
C VAL A 666 -36.44 1.64 -10.77
N CYS A 667 -37.10 1.01 -11.75
CA CYS A 667 -38.52 0.66 -11.62
C CYS A 667 -38.70 -0.85 -11.83
N VAL A 668 -39.56 -1.47 -11.02
CA VAL A 668 -40.09 -2.81 -11.29
C VAL A 668 -41.33 -2.65 -12.16
N VAL A 669 -41.41 -3.42 -13.23
CA VAL A 669 -42.43 -3.33 -14.27
C VAL A 669 -43.06 -4.70 -14.45
N ASN A 670 -44.39 -4.74 -14.37
CA ASN A 670 -45.14 -5.99 -14.55
C ASN A 670 -45.31 -6.37 -16.03
N ASP A 671 -45.94 -7.52 -16.26
CA ASP A 671 -46.22 -8.08 -17.59
C ASP A 671 -47.10 -7.21 -18.49
N LEU A 672 -47.73 -6.16 -17.95
CA LEU A 672 -48.52 -5.17 -18.70
C LEU A 672 -47.71 -3.90 -19.06
N GLY A 673 -46.43 -3.85 -18.71
CA GLY A 673 -45.57 -2.68 -18.96
C GLY A 673 -45.84 -1.50 -18.02
N LYS A 674 -46.52 -1.72 -16.88
CA LYS A 674 -46.80 -0.69 -15.88
C LYS A 674 -45.75 -0.72 -14.76
N ASP A 675 -45.28 0.46 -14.37
CA ASP A 675 -44.42 0.64 -13.19
C ASP A 675 -45.22 0.21 -11.95
N VAL A 676 -44.76 -0.82 -11.24
CA VAL A 676 -45.35 -1.33 -9.98
C VAL A 676 -44.66 -0.67 -8.79
N GLU A 677 -43.33 -0.57 -8.86
CA GLU A 677 -42.51 0.02 -7.81
C GLU A 677 -41.42 0.91 -8.44
N SER A 678 -41.01 1.95 -7.72
CA SER A 678 -39.96 2.87 -8.15
C SER A 678 -39.01 3.20 -7.01
N PHE A 679 -37.73 2.96 -7.22
CA PHE A 679 -36.65 3.25 -6.28
C PHE A 679 -35.88 4.46 -6.81
N GLU A 680 -36.13 5.61 -6.19
CA GLU A 680 -35.61 6.90 -6.65
C GLU A 680 -34.77 7.62 -5.58
N TYR A 681 -35.20 7.54 -4.31
CA TYR A 681 -34.65 8.33 -3.21
C TYR A 681 -34.30 7.44 -2.01
N ASP A 682 -33.30 7.86 -1.25
CA ASP A 682 -32.93 7.22 0.01
C ASP A 682 -33.81 7.69 1.19
N ASP A 683 -33.54 7.17 2.38
CA ASP A 683 -34.28 7.53 3.61
C ASP A 683 -34.11 9.02 3.99
N ASN A 684 -33.12 9.72 3.43
CA ASN A 684 -32.89 11.16 3.62
C ASN A 684 -33.53 12.02 2.51
N ASN A 685 -34.30 11.39 1.60
CA ASN A 685 -34.89 12.03 0.43
C ASN A 685 -33.86 12.55 -0.58
N GLU A 686 -32.65 11.98 -0.59
CA GLU A 686 -31.61 12.27 -1.58
C GLU A 686 -31.69 11.28 -2.75
N PRO A 687 -31.44 11.71 -4.01
CA PRO A 687 -31.48 10.80 -5.15
C PRO A 687 -30.51 9.62 -4.98
N LEU A 688 -30.99 8.39 -5.08
CA LEU A 688 -30.16 7.17 -5.03
C LEU A 688 -29.26 7.04 -6.25
N TYR A 689 -29.77 7.43 -7.43
CA TYR A 689 -29.10 7.20 -8.71
C TYR A 689 -28.93 8.49 -9.52
N ARG A 690 -27.91 8.48 -10.39
CA ARG A 690 -27.55 9.55 -11.33
C ARG A 690 -27.47 9.05 -12.77
N ASP A 691 -26.89 7.88 -13.02
CA ASP A 691 -26.89 7.16 -14.31
C ASP A 691 -26.81 5.64 -14.07
N PRO A 692 -27.90 5.04 -13.55
CA PRO A 692 -27.99 3.60 -13.33
C PRO A 692 -28.01 2.88 -14.68
N ARG A 693 -27.15 1.86 -14.88
CA ARG A 693 -27.02 1.16 -16.17
C ARG A 693 -27.06 -0.36 -16.08
N TYR A 694 -26.13 -0.98 -15.38
CA TYR A 694 -26.08 -2.45 -15.31
C TYR A 694 -26.75 -2.90 -14.01
N ILE A 695 -27.65 -3.86 -14.14
CA ILE A 695 -28.59 -4.27 -13.11
C ILE A 695 -28.71 -5.79 -13.09
N THR A 696 -28.81 -6.37 -11.90
CA THR A 696 -29.15 -7.78 -11.71
C THR A 696 -30.02 -7.92 -10.47
N GLU A 697 -30.91 -8.91 -10.47
CA GLU A 697 -31.51 -9.42 -9.24
C GLU A 697 -30.54 -10.42 -8.60
N ASN A 698 -30.31 -10.29 -7.30
CA ASN A 698 -29.62 -11.29 -6.51
C ASN A 698 -30.61 -12.38 -6.08
N LYS A 699 -30.80 -13.38 -6.94
CA LYS A 699 -31.91 -14.35 -6.87
C LYS A 699 -32.16 -14.96 -5.47
N PRO A 700 -31.13 -15.35 -4.68
CA PRO A 700 -31.38 -15.96 -3.37
C PRO A 700 -32.02 -15.06 -2.32
N ASN A 701 -31.83 -13.74 -2.41
CA ASN A 701 -32.36 -12.78 -1.43
C ASN A 701 -33.32 -11.73 -2.03
N GLY A 702 -33.44 -11.65 -3.36
CA GLY A 702 -34.32 -10.73 -4.07
C GLY A 702 -33.81 -9.28 -4.10
N ASP A 703 -32.58 -9.03 -3.65
CA ASP A 703 -31.99 -7.69 -3.67
C ASP A 703 -31.74 -7.24 -5.12
N ILE A 704 -31.97 -5.96 -5.38
CA ILE A 704 -31.73 -5.35 -6.69
C ILE A 704 -30.39 -4.63 -6.65
N CYS A 705 -29.44 -5.12 -7.44
CA CYS A 705 -28.06 -4.65 -7.46
C CYS A 705 -27.80 -3.85 -8.73
N VAL A 706 -27.41 -2.57 -8.58
CA VAL A 706 -27.33 -1.62 -9.69
C VAL A 706 -26.02 -0.84 -9.67
N THR A 707 -25.35 -0.80 -10.82
CA THR A 707 -24.16 0.03 -11.02
C THR A 707 -24.54 1.41 -11.55
N ASP A 708 -24.03 2.45 -10.89
CA ASP A 708 -24.14 3.83 -11.33
C ASP A 708 -22.85 4.29 -11.99
N THR A 709 -22.94 4.61 -13.28
CA THR A 709 -21.77 4.92 -14.10
C THR A 709 -21.22 6.33 -13.92
N ILE A 710 -21.99 7.27 -13.37
CA ILE A 710 -21.52 8.62 -13.06
C ILE A 710 -20.98 8.67 -11.63
N ARG A 711 -21.70 8.08 -10.67
CA ARG A 711 -21.26 8.00 -9.28
C ARG A 711 -20.10 7.01 -9.08
N LYS A 712 -19.90 6.09 -10.03
CA LYS A 712 -18.87 5.03 -9.97
C LYS A 712 -19.04 4.16 -8.73
N ILE A 713 -20.26 3.69 -8.49
CA ILE A 713 -20.60 2.86 -7.33
C ILE A 713 -21.56 1.74 -7.74
N LEU A 714 -21.51 0.64 -7.00
CA LEU A 714 -22.58 -0.34 -6.94
C LEU A 714 -23.50 0.03 -5.77
N ILE A 715 -24.80 0.04 -5.99
CA ILE A 715 -25.84 0.25 -4.98
C ILE A 715 -26.71 -1.00 -4.95
N ALA A 716 -26.89 -1.58 -3.77
CA ALA A 716 -27.85 -2.65 -3.55
C ALA A 716 -29.02 -2.12 -2.72
N VAL A 717 -30.23 -2.41 -3.20
CA VAL A 717 -31.48 -2.17 -2.47
C VAL A 717 -32.18 -3.50 -2.21
N GLU A 718 -32.88 -3.59 -1.10
CA GLU A 718 -33.75 -4.73 -0.81
C GLU A 718 -34.88 -4.83 -1.85
N SER A 719 -35.57 -5.97 -1.90
CA SER A 719 -36.77 -6.13 -2.73
C SER A 719 -37.87 -5.11 -2.42
N SER A 720 -37.87 -4.54 -1.20
CA SER A 720 -38.74 -3.44 -0.78
C SER A 720 -38.36 -2.07 -1.35
N GLY A 721 -37.18 -1.96 -1.97
CA GLY A 721 -36.60 -0.70 -2.44
C GLY A 721 -35.73 0.04 -1.43
N LYS A 722 -35.66 -0.45 -0.19
CA LYS A 722 -34.86 0.20 0.85
C LYS A 722 -33.37 0.04 0.57
N TYR A 723 -32.60 1.13 0.75
CA TYR A 723 -31.15 1.09 0.64
C TYR A 723 -30.54 0.07 1.61
N LYS A 724 -29.68 -0.82 1.10
CA LYS A 724 -28.99 -1.84 1.90
C LYS A 724 -27.51 -1.53 2.07
N TYR A 725 -26.78 -1.43 0.96
CA TYR A 725 -25.35 -1.08 0.98
C TYR A 725 -24.91 -0.46 -0.35
N SER A 726 -23.72 0.15 -0.33
CA SER A 726 -23.01 0.59 -1.51
C SER A 726 -21.57 0.08 -1.50
N TYR A 727 -21.06 -0.23 -2.68
CA TYR A 727 -19.70 -0.69 -2.89
C TYR A 727 -18.96 0.24 -3.86
N SER A 728 -17.82 0.75 -3.41
CA SER A 728 -16.94 1.63 -4.17
C SER A 728 -15.47 1.34 -3.86
N LYS A 729 -14.56 1.69 -4.77
CA LYS A 729 -13.11 1.55 -4.57
C LYS A 729 -12.57 2.83 -3.93
N SER A 730 -12.10 2.74 -2.68
CA SER A 730 -11.60 3.89 -1.90
C SER A 730 -10.07 4.11 -2.00
N TYR A 731 -9.43 3.72 -3.10
CA TYR A 731 -7.98 3.88 -3.27
C TYR A 731 -7.68 5.00 -4.26
N ASP A 732 -7.04 6.08 -3.78
CA ASP A 732 -6.80 7.36 -4.48
C ASP A 732 -5.95 7.31 -5.78
N ASP A 733 -5.54 6.14 -6.27
CA ASP A 733 -4.65 6.01 -7.44
C ASP A 733 -5.20 5.18 -8.61
N LEU A 734 -6.39 4.57 -8.53
CA LEU A 734 -6.99 3.78 -9.63
C LEU A 734 -8.45 4.17 -9.88
N LYS A 735 -8.78 4.58 -11.12
CA LYS A 735 -10.16 4.88 -11.54
C LYS A 735 -11.02 3.63 -11.42
N PHE A 736 -12.03 3.66 -10.57
CA PHE A 736 -13.06 2.61 -10.49
C PHE A 736 -14.15 2.86 -11.52
N ASN A 737 -14.46 1.85 -12.32
CA ASN A 737 -15.38 1.97 -13.44
C ASN A 737 -16.20 0.67 -13.58
N PRO A 738 -17.24 0.50 -12.73
CA PRO A 738 -18.12 -0.66 -12.80
C PRO A 738 -18.96 -0.62 -14.10
N GLN A 739 -18.72 -1.57 -15.01
CA GLN A 739 -19.34 -1.63 -16.34
C GLN A 739 -20.20 -2.87 -16.59
N ASN A 740 -20.31 -3.82 -15.67
CA ASN A 740 -21.28 -4.92 -15.76
C ASN A 740 -21.42 -5.59 -14.39
N ILE A 741 -22.56 -6.22 -14.12
CA ILE A 741 -22.83 -6.98 -12.90
C ILE A 741 -23.70 -8.21 -13.19
N CYS A 742 -23.40 -9.33 -12.54
CA CYS A 742 -24.28 -10.50 -12.46
C CYS A 742 -24.20 -11.15 -11.07
N ALA A 743 -25.14 -12.02 -10.74
CA ALA A 743 -25.22 -12.69 -9.45
C ALA A 743 -25.31 -14.21 -9.64
N ASP A 744 -24.50 -14.97 -8.90
CA ASP A 744 -24.54 -16.44 -8.95
C ASP A 744 -25.61 -17.04 -8.04
N SER A 745 -25.79 -18.37 -8.12
CA SER A 745 -26.78 -19.10 -7.34
C SER A 745 -26.55 -19.06 -5.81
N GLU A 746 -25.34 -18.71 -5.36
CA GLU A 746 -24.98 -18.54 -3.94
C GLU A 746 -25.21 -17.10 -3.46
N GLY A 747 -25.63 -16.23 -4.36
CA GLY A 747 -25.92 -14.83 -4.09
C GLY A 747 -24.69 -13.95 -4.03
N ARG A 748 -23.56 -14.42 -4.58
CA ARG A 748 -22.35 -13.62 -4.75
C ARG A 748 -22.48 -12.77 -6.00
N LEU A 749 -22.06 -11.51 -5.90
CA LEU A 749 -22.10 -10.56 -7.01
C LEU A 749 -20.75 -10.53 -7.73
N LEU A 750 -20.79 -10.67 -9.06
CA LEU A 750 -19.64 -10.54 -9.94
C LEU A 750 -19.72 -9.18 -10.64
N LEU A 751 -18.87 -8.25 -10.22
CA LEU A 751 -18.85 -6.88 -10.68
C LEU A 751 -17.62 -6.61 -11.54
N LEU A 752 -17.82 -6.25 -12.81
CA LEU A 752 -16.74 -5.97 -13.76
C LEU A 752 -16.26 -4.51 -13.60
N ASP A 753 -15.02 -4.34 -13.13
CA ASP A 753 -14.28 -3.06 -13.10
C ASP A 753 -13.39 -2.95 -14.35
N VAL A 754 -13.62 -1.94 -15.19
CA VAL A 754 -12.93 -1.76 -16.48
C VAL A 754 -12.05 -0.52 -16.48
N ASP A 755 -10.74 -0.71 -16.53
CA ASP A 755 -9.76 0.36 -16.77
C ASP A 755 -9.29 0.38 -18.24
N HIS A 756 -8.56 1.42 -18.64
CA HIS A 756 -8.03 1.60 -19.99
C HIS A 756 -7.07 0.48 -20.44
N GLN A 757 -6.47 -0.27 -19.51
CA GLN A 757 -5.48 -1.32 -19.82
C GLN A 757 -5.90 -2.72 -19.34
N THR A 758 -6.75 -2.83 -18.33
CA THR A 758 -7.14 -4.11 -17.72
C THR A 758 -8.61 -4.08 -17.30
N SER A 759 -9.25 -5.24 -17.26
CA SER A 759 -10.56 -5.41 -16.60
C SER A 759 -10.46 -6.52 -15.57
N ILE A 760 -11.10 -6.31 -14.43
CA ILE A 760 -11.04 -7.19 -13.26
C ILE A 760 -12.46 -7.43 -12.79
N ILE A 761 -12.77 -8.66 -12.36
CA ILE A 761 -14.06 -8.96 -11.74
C ILE A 761 -13.88 -8.95 -10.22
N HIS A 762 -14.67 -8.13 -9.54
CA HIS A 762 -14.81 -8.14 -8.10
C HIS A 762 -15.92 -9.12 -7.72
N VAL A 763 -15.62 -10.09 -6.85
CA VAL A 763 -16.63 -10.98 -6.27
C VAL A 763 -16.98 -10.44 -4.90
N LEU A 764 -18.26 -10.12 -4.70
CA LEU A 764 -18.80 -9.63 -3.44
C LEU A 764 -19.74 -10.67 -2.84
N SER A 765 -19.87 -10.69 -1.52
CA SER A 765 -20.90 -11.47 -0.84
C SER A 765 -22.29 -10.88 -1.09
N ALA A 766 -23.33 -11.62 -0.71
CA ALA A 766 -24.72 -11.15 -0.75
C ALA A 766 -24.97 -9.87 0.08
N ASP A 767 -24.09 -9.57 1.05
CA ASP A 767 -24.14 -8.37 1.89
C ASP A 767 -23.15 -7.28 1.44
N GLY A 768 -22.59 -7.41 0.24
CA GLY A 768 -21.70 -6.40 -0.34
C GLY A 768 -20.27 -6.40 0.18
N GLN A 769 -19.89 -7.39 0.98
CA GLN A 769 -18.50 -7.53 1.43
C GLN A 769 -17.62 -8.04 0.30
N PHE A 770 -16.47 -7.40 0.11
CA PHE A 770 -15.49 -7.87 -0.86
C PHE A 770 -14.97 -9.27 -0.46
N LEU A 771 -15.11 -10.25 -1.36
CA LEU A 771 -14.61 -11.61 -1.16
C LEU A 771 -13.28 -11.82 -1.86
N ARG A 772 -13.23 -11.60 -3.17
CA ARG A 772 -12.05 -11.87 -4.00
C ARG A 772 -12.04 -11.10 -5.31
N PHE A 773 -10.86 -11.01 -5.92
CA PHE A 773 -10.73 -10.66 -7.32
C PHE A 773 -10.72 -11.92 -8.19
N VAL A 774 -11.28 -11.82 -9.39
CA VAL A 774 -11.02 -12.77 -10.46
C VAL A 774 -10.29 -12.00 -11.56
N MET A 775 -9.10 -12.48 -11.90
CA MET A 775 -8.22 -11.86 -12.88
C MET A 775 -7.85 -12.89 -13.94
N SER A 776 -7.89 -12.48 -15.20
CA SER A 776 -7.49 -13.30 -16.33
C SER A 776 -7.08 -12.42 -17.51
N ASN A 777 -6.13 -12.88 -18.33
CA ASN A 777 -5.81 -12.25 -19.61
C ASN A 777 -7.02 -12.22 -20.56
N HIS A 778 -7.98 -13.13 -20.36
CA HIS A 778 -9.23 -13.17 -21.12
C HIS A 778 -10.24 -12.08 -20.73
N PHE A 779 -9.97 -11.32 -19.67
CA PHE A 779 -10.79 -10.17 -19.29
C PHE A 779 -10.36 -8.87 -19.96
N ARG A 780 -9.40 -8.92 -20.88
CA ARG A 780 -9.03 -7.74 -21.65
C ARG A 780 -10.17 -7.36 -22.59
N SER A 781 -10.60 -6.09 -22.51
CA SER A 781 -11.64 -5.52 -23.38
C SER A 781 -12.97 -6.30 -23.32
N VAL A 782 -13.42 -6.67 -22.12
CA VAL A 782 -14.74 -7.27 -21.91
C VAL A 782 -15.81 -6.24 -22.27
N THR A 783 -16.79 -6.68 -23.06
CA THR A 783 -17.90 -5.86 -23.57
C THR A 783 -19.23 -6.22 -22.91
N ALA A 784 -19.42 -7.50 -22.57
CA ALA A 784 -20.63 -7.98 -21.92
C ALA A 784 -20.34 -9.23 -21.07
N MET A 785 -21.14 -9.41 -20.01
CA MET A 785 -21.05 -10.51 -19.06
C MET A 785 -22.45 -10.93 -18.61
N SER A 786 -22.68 -12.23 -18.45
CA SER A 786 -23.91 -12.78 -17.87
C SER A 786 -23.65 -14.16 -17.30
N ILE A 787 -24.47 -14.61 -16.35
CA ILE A 787 -24.32 -15.93 -15.73
C ILE A 787 -25.55 -16.78 -16.02
N ASP A 788 -25.32 -18.05 -16.38
CA ASP A 788 -26.39 -18.98 -16.68
C ASP A 788 -26.85 -19.78 -15.45
N THR A 789 -27.86 -20.62 -15.64
CA THR A 789 -28.46 -21.45 -14.58
C THR A 789 -27.53 -22.51 -13.98
N LYS A 790 -26.35 -22.73 -14.58
CA LYS A 790 -25.31 -23.64 -14.08
C LYS A 790 -24.13 -22.90 -13.43
N ASP A 791 -24.30 -21.61 -13.12
CA ASP A 791 -23.25 -20.72 -12.64
C ASP A 791 -22.04 -20.63 -13.59
N ARG A 792 -22.24 -20.83 -14.89
CA ARG A 792 -21.19 -20.57 -15.89
C ARG A 792 -21.27 -19.12 -16.31
N LEU A 793 -20.12 -18.45 -16.27
CA LEU A 793 -20.04 -17.05 -16.65
C LEU A 793 -19.76 -16.93 -18.15
N TRP A 794 -20.71 -16.35 -18.86
CA TRP A 794 -20.58 -15.96 -20.25
C TRP A 794 -19.89 -14.61 -20.33
N ILE A 795 -18.83 -14.54 -21.12
CA ILE A 795 -18.07 -13.32 -21.36
C ILE A 795 -17.91 -13.10 -22.86
N ALA A 796 -18.21 -11.90 -23.31
CA ALA A 796 -17.80 -11.39 -24.61
C ALA A 796 -16.66 -10.40 -24.46
N ASN A 797 -15.56 -10.65 -25.16
CA ASN A 797 -14.40 -9.75 -25.16
C ASN A 797 -13.82 -9.56 -26.56
N ARG A 798 -13.08 -8.46 -26.75
CA ARG A 798 -12.44 -8.13 -28.03
C ARG A 798 -10.93 -8.38 -27.96
N GLU A 799 -10.48 -9.42 -28.65
CA GLU A 799 -9.07 -9.86 -28.73
C GLU A 799 -8.53 -9.63 -30.13
N ASN A 800 -7.49 -8.82 -30.28
CA ASN A 800 -6.89 -8.48 -31.59
C ASN A 800 -7.96 -8.02 -32.61
N ASP A 801 -8.82 -7.10 -32.17
CA ASP A 801 -9.97 -6.57 -32.91
C ASP A 801 -11.09 -7.55 -33.25
N LYS A 802 -10.95 -8.83 -32.88
CA LYS A 802 -11.94 -9.88 -33.06
C LYS A 802 -12.73 -10.15 -31.79
N THR A 803 -14.03 -10.37 -31.93
CA THR A 803 -14.90 -10.75 -30.83
C THR A 803 -14.82 -12.24 -30.55
N LYS A 804 -14.69 -12.56 -29.26
CA LYS A 804 -14.70 -13.93 -28.74
C LYS A 804 -15.73 -14.04 -27.62
N ILE A 805 -16.49 -15.13 -27.64
CA ILE A 805 -17.38 -15.52 -26.55
C ILE A 805 -16.75 -16.70 -25.83
N LYS A 806 -16.73 -16.63 -24.50
CA LYS A 806 -16.16 -17.65 -23.63
C LYS A 806 -17.14 -17.98 -22.51
N LEU A 807 -17.16 -19.26 -22.18
CA LEU A 807 -17.84 -19.83 -21.04
C LEU A 807 -16.80 -20.13 -19.99
N ILE A 808 -16.98 -19.59 -18.80
CA ILE A 808 -16.11 -19.85 -17.67
C ILE A 808 -16.84 -20.75 -16.70
N ASN A 809 -16.35 -21.97 -16.58
CA ASN A 809 -16.83 -22.96 -15.63
C ASN A 809 -16.21 -22.71 -14.25
N GLN A 810 -16.94 -23.05 -13.19
CA GLN A 810 -16.45 -23.08 -11.81
C GLN A 810 -15.81 -21.76 -11.33
N LEU A 811 -16.64 -20.70 -11.20
CA LEU A 811 -16.29 -19.53 -10.39
C LEU A 811 -16.58 -19.74 -8.89
N LYS A 812 -16.97 -20.95 -8.50
CA LYS A 812 -17.29 -21.34 -7.12
C LYS A 812 -16.07 -21.39 -6.23
#